data_AF-T2STR5-F1
#
_entry.id   AF-T2STR5-F1
#
_cell.length_a   1.000
_cell.length_b   1.000
_cell.length_c   1.000
_cell.angle_alpha   90.00
_cell.angle_beta   90.00
_cell.angle_gamma   90.00
#
_symmetry.space_group_name_H-M   'P 1'
#
loop_
_entity.id
_entity.type
_entity.pdbx_description
1 polymer ?
#
loop_
_entity_poly.entity_id
_entity_poly.type
_entity_poly.pdbx_seq_one_letter_code
_entity_poly.pdbx_strand_id
1 'polypeptide(L)'
;MILNKIYIEDVFTFLDKLEDKSVDLAIIDPPYNLKIASWDSFKNDEEFLTFSYAWIDKVLPKIKDTGSFYIFNTPFNCALFLAYLRQKKVHFLNFITWVKKDGFANAKKRYNHAQESILFYSMHKKNYTFNADEVRTAYESTERIKHAQSKGILKNNKRWFPNPKGKLCLDVWEITSQRHVEKENGKILKPKHPSIKPKTLIERMIKASSNENDLILDLFSGSGMISLVAKSLGRNFIGCESHAEYVHESLEMFKYNEYKSQHNRYDQNKIKTIIQAIFNEVGEDFLQIRTTDMSKRPSNIIGEEVYAKVVDNICKSEMSQDNLRKKNQVTQDSLRKNLFVDMHRMGLIERYNKNKEPTNPYIQSNIKYISLTPLAIEFLNAQDLLRKNFCYTQALENLLQGFGAECREVMIELDNHYLDIEEVMFFVTFLNIENFTRSEIIEYVREYRSLSRIQKEKLKELVQDYCNPNHFNGNKLDKRDYHNWKNQAQQIFSLLEQSVFFETNKERLILKTLNEENKQNDKKLKRSIKEKALYFEKHGVKKEKGFELHHIVPLCLARSVEEFDLLDKWENLIYIDAFNHAKISQTQNKHICLYFENCDVILSKGLKEEQESLYFTYIENALYKLDLQNTMLKYNKDLLHSKNG
;
A
#
# COMPACT_ATOMS: atom_id res chain seq x y z
N MET A 1 18.75 -0.76 -14.26
CA MET A 1 18.36 -1.64 -13.12
C MET A 1 16.86 -1.45 -12.85
N ILE A 2 16.19 -2.40 -12.20
CA ILE A 2 14.76 -2.31 -11.86
C ILE A 2 14.61 -1.38 -10.64
N LEU A 3 13.75 -0.37 -10.75
CA LEU A 3 13.42 0.53 -9.65
C LEU A 3 12.54 -0.16 -8.61
N ASN A 4 12.46 0.44 -7.42
CA ASN A 4 11.69 -0.03 -6.27
C ASN A 4 12.11 -1.44 -5.80
N LYS A 5 13.41 -1.72 -5.84
CA LYS A 5 14.00 -3.00 -5.46
C LYS A 5 15.25 -2.82 -4.60
N ILE A 6 15.37 -3.64 -3.57
CA ILE A 6 16.62 -3.87 -2.83
C ILE A 6 17.29 -5.12 -3.42
N TYR A 7 18.53 -4.97 -3.87
CA TYR A 7 19.34 -6.03 -4.46
C TYR A 7 20.15 -6.75 -3.38
N ILE A 8 20.12 -8.08 -3.37
CA ILE A 8 20.93 -8.88 -2.44
C ILE A 8 22.33 -9.05 -3.01
N GLU A 9 23.19 -8.05 -2.82
CA GLU A 9 24.50 -7.97 -3.45
C GLU A 9 25.48 -7.17 -2.58
N ASP A 10 26.77 -7.33 -2.83
CA ASP A 10 27.81 -6.46 -2.28
C ASP A 10 27.67 -5.02 -2.82
N VAL A 11 27.99 -4.05 -1.96
CA VAL A 11 27.82 -2.62 -2.24
C VAL A 11 28.60 -2.14 -3.48
N PHE A 12 29.80 -2.67 -3.70
CA PHE A 12 30.62 -2.27 -4.84
C PHE A 12 30.09 -2.87 -6.14
N THR A 13 29.69 -4.14 -6.08
CA THR A 13 29.04 -4.83 -7.21
C THR A 13 27.76 -4.13 -7.63
N PHE A 14 26.96 -3.68 -6.67
CA PHE A 14 25.75 -2.92 -6.92
C PHE A 14 26.05 -1.54 -7.55
N LEU A 15 26.99 -0.78 -6.97
CA LEU A 15 27.35 0.55 -7.47
C LEU A 15 27.93 0.52 -8.89
N ASP A 16 28.63 -0.56 -9.27
CA ASP A 16 29.18 -0.72 -10.62
C ASP A 16 28.08 -0.88 -11.69
N LYS A 17 26.90 -1.36 -11.31
CA LYS A 17 25.72 -1.52 -12.19
C LYS A 17 24.82 -0.29 -12.22
N LEU A 18 24.90 0.56 -11.18
CA LEU A 18 24.06 1.74 -11.06
C LEU A 18 24.53 2.82 -12.04
N GLU A 19 23.60 3.38 -12.80
CA GLU A 19 23.90 4.43 -13.77
C GLU A 19 24.35 5.71 -13.07
N ASP A 20 25.36 6.38 -13.65
CA ASP A 20 25.82 7.68 -13.17
C ASP A 20 24.70 8.72 -13.33
N LYS A 21 24.65 9.72 -12.43
CA LYS A 21 23.66 10.81 -12.49
C LYS A 21 22.19 10.35 -12.54
N SER A 22 21.87 9.21 -11.94
CA SER A 22 20.50 8.67 -11.90
C SER A 22 19.76 8.98 -10.59
N VAL A 23 20.48 9.23 -9.49
CA VAL A 23 19.91 9.34 -8.13
C VAL A 23 19.66 10.80 -7.73
N ASP A 24 18.46 11.11 -7.24
CA ASP A 24 18.10 12.44 -6.73
C ASP A 24 18.55 12.64 -5.27
N LEU A 25 18.40 11.61 -4.44
CA LEU A 25 18.78 11.66 -3.03
C LEU A 25 19.39 10.33 -2.58
N ALA A 26 20.61 10.35 -2.04
CA ALA A 26 21.19 9.19 -1.37
C ALA A 26 21.09 9.31 0.16
N ILE A 27 20.56 8.30 0.83
CA ILE A 27 20.58 8.21 2.29
C ILE A 27 21.38 6.97 2.65
N ILE A 28 22.49 7.17 3.35
CA ILE A 28 23.52 6.15 3.53
C ILE A 28 23.75 5.95 5.03
N ASP A 29 23.41 4.75 5.51
CA ASP A 29 23.65 4.28 6.88
C ASP A 29 24.70 3.16 6.87
N PRO A 30 25.99 3.49 6.73
CA PRO A 30 27.06 2.52 6.52
C PRO A 30 27.47 1.82 7.83
N PRO A 31 28.44 0.89 7.79
CA PRO A 31 29.18 0.48 8.98
C PRO A 31 29.83 1.66 9.73
N TYR A 32 29.90 1.57 11.05
CA TYR A 32 30.44 2.59 11.96
C TYR A 32 31.73 2.15 12.67
N ASN A 33 32.17 0.91 12.48
CA ASN A 33 33.29 0.29 13.22
C ASN A 33 33.03 0.22 14.74
N LEU A 34 31.78 -0.07 15.14
CA LEU A 34 31.36 -0.24 16.55
C LEU A 34 31.33 -1.69 16.99
N LYS A 35 31.67 -2.63 16.10
CA LYS A 35 31.75 -4.08 16.36
C LYS A 35 30.41 -4.68 16.80
N ILE A 36 29.30 -4.18 16.23
CA ILE A 36 27.95 -4.70 16.52
C ILE A 36 27.63 -5.98 15.74
N ALA A 37 28.35 -6.24 14.65
CA ALA A 37 28.22 -7.39 13.77
C ALA A 37 29.54 -7.66 13.02
N SER A 38 29.62 -8.75 12.27
CA SER A 38 30.77 -9.09 11.43
C SER A 38 31.08 -8.00 10.40
N TRP A 39 30.04 -7.47 9.74
CA TRP A 39 30.15 -6.40 8.75
C TRP A 39 30.49 -5.02 9.35
N ASP A 40 30.43 -4.87 10.68
CA ASP A 40 30.77 -3.65 11.43
C ASP A 40 32.10 -3.78 12.21
N SER A 41 32.90 -4.79 11.90
CA SER A 41 34.13 -5.12 12.61
C SER A 41 35.34 -5.05 11.67
N PHE A 42 36.13 -3.98 11.80
CA PHE A 42 37.37 -3.78 11.04
C PHE A 42 38.60 -4.07 11.93
N LYS A 43 39.73 -4.45 11.33
CA LYS A 43 40.96 -4.74 12.10
C LYS A 43 41.51 -3.49 12.77
N ASN A 44 41.43 -2.36 12.08
CA ASN A 44 41.89 -1.05 12.54
C ASN A 44 41.12 0.08 11.82
N ASP A 45 41.33 1.32 12.27
CA ASP A 45 40.67 2.50 11.70
C ASP A 45 41.09 2.75 10.24
N GLU A 46 42.31 2.38 9.84
CA GLU A 46 42.78 2.55 8.47
C GLU A 46 42.00 1.69 7.47
N GLU A 47 41.73 0.42 7.81
CA GLU A 47 40.92 -0.49 7.00
C GLU A 47 39.47 0.01 6.90
N PHE A 48 38.91 0.47 8.01
CA PHE A 48 37.58 1.09 8.04
C PHE A 48 37.48 2.33 7.14
N LEU A 49 38.46 3.24 7.23
CA LEU A 49 38.49 4.44 6.40
C LEU A 49 38.73 4.12 4.93
N THR A 50 39.58 3.15 4.64
CA THR A 50 39.83 2.69 3.26
C THR A 50 38.56 2.15 2.63
N PHE A 51 37.84 1.27 3.33
CA PHE A 51 36.52 0.79 2.90
C PHE A 51 35.52 1.95 2.74
N SER A 52 35.50 2.87 3.72
CA SER A 52 34.53 3.96 3.74
C SER A 52 34.72 4.94 2.58
N TYR A 53 35.96 5.34 2.33
CA TYR A 53 36.31 6.23 1.23
C TYR A 53 36.07 5.59 -0.13
N ALA A 54 36.26 4.27 -0.26
CA ALA A 54 35.99 3.56 -1.50
C ALA A 54 34.51 3.62 -1.91
N TRP A 55 33.56 3.37 -0.99
CA TRP A 55 32.14 3.47 -1.35
C TRP A 55 31.69 4.92 -1.50
N ILE A 56 32.27 5.87 -0.74
CA ILE A 56 32.03 7.31 -0.93
C ILE A 56 32.41 7.72 -2.36
N ASP A 57 33.59 7.33 -2.82
CA ASP A 57 34.06 7.69 -4.16
C ASP A 57 33.23 7.07 -5.28
N LYS A 58 32.68 5.88 -5.07
CA LYS A 58 31.81 5.21 -6.04
C LYS A 58 30.38 5.73 -6.05
N VAL A 59 29.85 6.21 -4.91
CA VAL A 59 28.46 6.70 -4.85
C VAL A 59 28.31 8.14 -5.36
N LEU A 60 29.32 9.01 -5.17
CA LEU A 60 29.22 10.41 -5.58
C LEU A 60 28.89 10.63 -7.07
N PRO A 61 29.46 9.87 -8.03
CA PRO A 61 29.09 9.98 -9.45
C PRO A 61 27.64 9.55 -9.77
N LYS A 62 27.04 8.70 -8.92
CA LYS A 62 25.66 8.18 -9.11
C LYS A 62 24.60 9.24 -8.82
N ILE A 63 24.93 10.23 -8.01
CA ILE A 63 24.04 11.31 -7.62
C ILE A 63 24.02 12.39 -8.71
N LYS A 64 22.81 12.79 -9.11
CA LYS A 64 22.56 13.91 -10.04
C LYS A 64 23.25 15.18 -9.59
N ASP A 65 23.55 16.08 -10.52
CA ASP A 65 24.20 17.35 -10.19
C ASP A 65 23.34 18.23 -9.28
N THR A 66 22.01 18.10 -9.35
CA THR A 66 21.05 18.75 -8.44
C THR A 66 20.73 17.93 -7.20
N GLY A 67 21.30 16.74 -7.07
CA GLY A 67 21.00 15.79 -6.03
C GLY A 67 21.69 16.11 -4.70
N SER A 68 21.24 15.39 -3.67
CA SER A 68 21.73 15.53 -2.30
C SER A 68 22.08 14.18 -1.69
N PHE A 69 22.85 14.20 -0.59
CA PHE A 69 23.09 12.99 0.17
C PHE A 69 23.24 13.20 1.67
N TYR A 70 22.88 12.17 2.42
CA TYR A 70 23.05 12.05 3.86
C TYR A 70 23.95 10.85 4.18
N ILE A 71 24.94 11.05 5.05
CA ILE A 71 25.78 9.97 5.58
C ILE A 71 25.66 9.95 7.10
N PHE A 72 25.17 8.84 7.64
CA PHE A 72 25.18 8.62 9.08
C PHE A 72 26.55 8.10 9.55
N ASN A 73 26.97 8.52 10.74
CA ASN A 73 28.00 7.82 11.50
C ASN A 73 28.08 8.30 12.97
N THR A 74 29.07 7.80 13.70
CA THR A 74 29.50 8.42 14.96
C THR A 74 30.03 9.85 14.71
N PRO A 75 29.94 10.78 15.68
CA PRO A 75 30.52 12.11 15.54
C PRO A 75 32.02 12.10 15.19
N PHE A 76 32.75 11.11 15.73
CA PHE A 76 34.18 10.96 15.48
C PHE A 76 34.47 10.58 14.01
N ASN A 77 33.79 9.57 13.49
CA ASN A 77 33.96 9.15 12.10
C ASN A 77 33.46 10.24 11.13
N CYS A 78 32.36 10.92 11.45
CA CYS A 78 31.88 12.06 10.66
C CYS A 78 32.92 13.20 10.56
N ALA A 79 33.75 13.43 11.58
CA ALA A 79 34.82 14.42 11.51
C ALA A 79 35.87 14.04 10.45
N LEU A 80 36.20 12.76 10.35
CA LEU A 80 37.12 12.22 9.34
C LEU A 80 36.51 12.28 7.94
N PHE A 81 35.24 11.88 7.80
CA PHE A 81 34.50 11.96 6.53
C PHE A 81 34.36 13.41 6.05
N LEU A 82 34.16 14.37 6.95
CA LEU A 82 34.11 15.79 6.60
C LEU A 82 35.45 16.27 6.03
N ALA A 83 36.57 15.90 6.66
CA ALA A 83 37.90 16.23 6.16
C ALA A 83 38.17 15.62 4.77
N TYR A 84 37.68 14.40 4.52
CA TYR A 84 37.77 13.73 3.23
C TYR A 84 36.90 14.38 2.16
N LEU A 85 35.60 14.60 2.45
CA LEU A 85 34.63 15.19 1.53
C LEU A 85 34.95 16.65 1.17
N ARG A 86 35.67 17.38 2.03
CA ARG A 86 36.18 18.73 1.73
C ARG A 86 37.09 18.76 0.48
N GLN A 87 37.71 17.64 0.14
CA GLN A 87 38.58 17.49 -1.04
C GLN A 87 37.79 17.11 -2.31
N LYS A 88 36.49 16.83 -2.17
CA LYS A 88 35.60 16.41 -3.27
C LYS A 88 34.78 17.61 -3.77
N LYS A 89 34.22 17.49 -4.98
CA LYS A 89 33.35 18.52 -5.60
C LYS A 89 31.92 18.42 -5.07
N VAL A 90 31.75 18.57 -3.76
CA VAL A 90 30.46 18.52 -3.06
C VAL A 90 30.35 19.69 -2.08
N HIS A 91 29.13 20.04 -1.68
CA HIS A 91 28.87 21.21 -0.86
C HIS A 91 28.23 20.83 0.47
N PHE A 92 28.97 21.08 1.56
CA PHE A 92 28.49 20.88 2.92
C PHE A 92 27.30 21.80 3.22
N LEU A 93 26.24 21.24 3.80
CA LEU A 93 25.05 21.97 4.23
C LEU A 93 24.89 21.96 5.74
N ASN A 94 24.81 20.78 6.35
CA ASN A 94 24.62 20.65 7.80
C ASN A 94 25.41 19.48 8.38
N PHE A 95 25.85 19.67 9.63
CA PHE A 95 26.27 18.60 10.52
C PHE A 95 25.11 18.35 11.48
N ILE A 96 24.21 17.45 11.09
CA ILE A 96 22.98 17.20 11.83
C ILE A 96 23.29 16.29 13.01
N THR A 97 22.78 16.66 14.18
CA THR A 97 22.93 15.90 15.43
C THR A 97 21.63 15.19 15.75
N TRP A 98 21.63 13.86 15.69
CA TRP A 98 20.49 13.06 16.15
C TRP A 98 20.66 12.67 17.61
N VAL A 99 19.84 13.25 18.47
CA VAL A 99 19.77 12.93 19.91
C VAL A 99 18.73 11.83 20.13
N LYS A 100 19.21 10.63 20.49
CA LYS A 100 18.39 9.41 20.56
C LYS A 100 17.42 9.35 21.75
N LYS A 101 17.62 10.19 22.78
CA LYS A 101 16.88 10.15 24.06
C LYS A 101 16.94 8.78 24.78
N ASP A 102 17.92 7.94 24.42
CA ASP A 102 18.13 6.62 25.01
C ASP A 102 18.94 6.78 26.31
N GLY A 103 18.27 6.83 27.46
CA GLY A 103 18.87 7.16 28.77
C GLY A 103 19.69 6.05 29.46
N PHE A 104 20.36 5.15 28.72
CA PHE A 104 20.87 3.88 29.29
C PHE A 104 22.39 3.66 29.20
N ALA A 105 23.18 4.67 28.80
CA ALA A 105 24.63 4.55 28.83
C ALA A 105 25.19 4.74 30.26
N ASN A 106 26.17 3.93 30.65
CA ASN A 106 26.76 3.90 32.00
C ASN A 106 28.23 4.35 32.02
N ALA A 107 28.63 5.26 31.13
CA ALA A 107 30.01 5.73 31.09
C ALA A 107 30.35 6.54 32.35
N LYS A 108 31.41 6.14 33.06
CA LYS A 108 31.89 6.82 34.29
C LYS A 108 33.15 7.68 34.08
N LYS A 109 33.81 7.55 32.91
CA LYS A 109 35.08 8.22 32.59
C LYS A 109 34.94 9.30 31.50
N ARG A 110 33.72 9.54 31.02
CA ARG A 110 33.38 10.51 29.97
C ARG A 110 31.87 10.71 29.96
N TYR A 111 31.40 11.75 29.25
CA TYR A 111 29.97 11.92 29.00
C TYR A 111 29.39 10.71 28.24
N ASN A 112 28.13 10.40 28.56
CA ASN A 112 27.38 9.35 27.89
C ASN A 112 27.15 9.69 26.42
N HIS A 113 27.37 8.72 25.53
CA HIS A 113 27.01 8.90 24.12
C HIS A 113 25.49 8.82 23.98
N ALA A 114 24.85 9.95 23.69
CA ALA A 114 23.42 10.04 23.45
C ALA A 114 23.10 10.37 21.97
N GLN A 115 24.13 10.57 21.14
CA GLN A 115 23.98 11.10 19.79
C GLN A 115 24.62 10.23 18.71
N GLU A 116 24.05 10.34 17.52
CA GLU A 116 24.66 10.02 16.23
C GLU A 116 24.72 11.28 15.37
N SER A 117 25.58 11.28 14.36
CA SER A 117 25.77 12.41 13.46
C SER A 117 25.36 12.04 12.05
N ILE A 118 24.78 13.01 11.34
CA ILE A 118 24.40 12.89 9.95
C ILE A 118 25.04 14.05 9.19
N LEU A 119 25.90 13.73 8.24
CA LEU A 119 26.46 14.70 7.31
C LEU A 119 25.46 14.93 6.18
N PHE A 120 25.05 16.17 5.94
CA PHE A 120 24.19 16.55 4.84
C PHE A 120 24.96 17.40 3.81
N TYR A 121 24.95 16.94 2.56
CA TYR A 121 25.65 17.57 1.45
C TYR A 121 24.74 17.64 0.21
N SER A 122 25.10 18.55 -0.69
CA SER A 122 24.55 18.63 -2.04
C SER A 122 25.65 18.53 -3.09
N MET A 123 25.29 18.08 -4.29
CA MET A 123 26.19 18.05 -5.45
C MET A 123 26.38 19.46 -6.05
N HIS A 124 25.42 20.36 -5.87
CA HIS A 124 25.49 21.75 -6.34
C HIS A 124 25.25 22.76 -5.21
N LYS A 125 26.04 23.84 -5.18
CA LYS A 125 26.04 24.87 -4.12
C LYS A 125 24.70 25.57 -3.84
N LYS A 126 23.73 25.51 -4.74
CA LYS A 126 22.53 26.38 -4.76
C LYS A 126 21.33 25.70 -5.38
N ASN A 127 21.55 24.94 -6.45
CA ASN A 127 20.51 24.24 -7.17
C ASN A 127 20.39 22.80 -6.64
N TYR A 128 19.70 22.65 -5.52
CA TYR A 128 19.37 21.36 -4.92
C TYR A 128 18.00 21.44 -4.25
N THR A 129 17.31 20.30 -4.13
CA THR A 129 15.99 20.25 -3.51
C THR A 129 16.10 20.44 -2.00
N PHE A 130 15.37 21.41 -1.46
CA PHE A 130 15.18 21.58 -0.01
C PHE A 130 13.79 22.14 0.34
N ASN A 131 12.84 21.26 0.57
CA ASN A 131 11.44 21.54 0.88
C ASN A 131 11.25 21.90 2.36
N ALA A 132 11.78 23.05 2.76
CA ALA A 132 11.81 23.49 4.16
C ALA A 132 10.43 23.53 4.85
N ASP A 133 9.36 23.81 4.08
CA ASP A 133 7.99 23.87 4.59
C ASP A 133 7.39 22.50 4.94
N GLU A 134 7.88 21.43 4.30
CA GLU A 134 7.39 20.05 4.51
C GLU A 134 8.01 19.38 5.75
N VAL A 135 9.02 20.02 6.34
CA VAL A 135 9.74 19.52 7.52
C VAL A 135 9.71 20.49 8.70
N ARG A 136 8.82 21.48 8.68
CA ARG A 136 8.64 22.39 9.82
C ARG A 136 8.32 21.61 11.10
N THR A 137 8.78 22.15 12.21
CA THR A 137 8.55 21.58 13.55
C THR A 137 7.68 22.50 14.39
N ALA A 138 7.02 21.94 15.40
CA ALA A 138 6.20 22.72 16.31
C ALA A 138 7.05 23.80 17.02
N TYR A 139 6.44 24.96 17.25
CA TYR A 139 7.02 25.95 18.15
C TYR A 139 6.95 25.44 19.59
N GLU A 140 7.97 25.74 20.39
CA GLU A 140 8.07 25.29 21.79
C GLU A 140 7.07 26.00 22.72
N SER A 141 6.88 27.31 22.55
CA SER A 141 5.95 28.09 23.37
C SER A 141 4.60 28.23 22.66
N THR A 142 3.56 27.58 23.17
CA THR A 142 2.21 27.64 22.60
C THR A 142 1.53 28.99 22.87
N GLU A 143 1.68 29.56 24.07
CA GLU A 143 1.04 30.82 24.47
C GLU A 143 1.61 32.04 23.72
N ARG A 144 2.94 32.13 23.62
CA ARG A 144 3.60 33.22 22.88
C ARG A 144 3.21 33.20 21.41
N ILE A 145 3.08 32.01 20.83
CA ILE A 145 2.71 31.84 19.42
C ILE A 145 1.24 32.16 19.18
N LYS A 146 0.33 31.78 20.09
CA LYS A 146 -1.08 32.23 20.04
C LYS A 146 -1.20 33.76 20.09
N HIS A 147 -0.43 34.41 20.95
CA HIS A 147 -0.41 35.88 21.01
C HIS A 147 0.17 36.49 19.73
N ALA A 148 1.24 35.90 19.21
CA ALA A 148 1.89 36.33 17.97
C ALA A 148 1.03 36.12 16.72
N GLN A 149 0.12 35.14 16.69
CA GLN A 149 -0.82 34.96 15.58
C GLN A 149 -1.78 36.15 15.44
N SER A 150 -2.24 36.72 16.57
CA SER A 150 -3.20 37.84 16.56
C SER A 150 -2.51 39.20 16.49
N LYS A 151 -1.43 39.39 17.25
CA LYS A 151 -0.76 40.69 17.38
C LYS A 151 0.59 40.76 16.67
N GLY A 152 1.07 39.71 16.02
CA GLY A 152 2.43 39.67 15.47
C GLY A 152 3.54 39.89 16.51
N ILE A 153 4.79 39.65 16.12
CA ILE A 153 5.99 39.95 16.91
C ILE A 153 6.75 41.05 16.18
N LEU A 154 7.07 42.14 16.87
CA LEU A 154 7.93 43.17 16.29
C LEU A 154 9.35 42.62 16.15
N LYS A 155 9.85 42.50 14.92
CA LYS A 155 11.21 42.06 14.62
C LYS A 155 11.79 42.98 13.54
N ASN A 156 12.89 43.68 13.83
CA ASN A 156 13.54 44.63 12.93
C ASN A 156 12.54 45.68 12.35
N ASN A 157 11.73 46.29 13.21
CA ASN A 157 10.69 47.25 12.84
C ASN A 157 9.60 46.74 11.87
N LYS A 158 9.52 45.42 11.65
CA LYS A 158 8.44 44.77 10.89
C LYS A 158 7.67 43.82 11.78
N ARG A 159 6.37 43.69 11.51
CA ARG A 159 5.49 42.78 12.24
C ARG A 159 5.59 41.39 11.63
N TRP A 160 6.17 40.46 12.37
CA TRP A 160 6.34 39.06 11.97
C TRP A 160 5.21 38.21 12.52
N PHE A 161 4.62 37.35 11.69
CA PHE A 161 3.60 36.41 12.09
C PHE A 161 4.14 34.97 11.99
N PRO A 162 3.81 34.09 12.95
CA PRO A 162 4.26 32.71 12.92
C PRO A 162 3.64 31.96 11.74
N ASN A 163 4.42 31.10 11.09
CA ASN A 163 3.91 30.26 10.02
C ASN A 163 2.99 29.18 10.65
N PRO A 164 1.77 28.97 10.12
CA PRO A 164 0.83 27.99 10.68
C PRO A 164 1.37 26.55 10.65
N LYS A 165 2.29 26.22 9.73
CA LYS A 165 2.96 24.91 9.65
C LYS A 165 4.08 24.73 10.70
N GLY A 166 4.46 25.77 11.43
CA GLY A 166 5.49 25.71 12.50
C GLY A 166 6.80 26.44 12.18
N LYS A 167 7.79 26.28 13.06
CA LYS A 167 9.16 26.82 12.86
C LYS A 167 9.93 25.98 11.85
N LEU A 168 10.92 26.60 11.20
CA LEU A 168 11.88 25.86 10.38
C LEU A 168 12.57 24.78 11.23
N CYS A 169 12.85 23.63 10.62
CA CYS A 169 13.56 22.55 11.30
C CYS A 169 14.99 22.98 11.63
N LEU A 170 15.42 22.72 12.87
CA LEU A 170 16.81 22.88 13.28
C LEU A 170 17.63 21.64 12.87
N ASP A 171 18.94 21.72 12.96
CA ASP A 171 19.88 20.61 12.69
C ASP A 171 20.19 19.75 13.93
N VAL A 172 19.55 20.02 15.06
CA VAL A 172 19.51 19.13 16.23
C VAL A 172 18.16 18.42 16.28
N TRP A 173 18.16 17.12 16.06
CA TRP A 173 16.97 16.29 15.94
C TRP A 173 16.81 15.38 17.14
N GLU A 174 15.79 15.64 17.93
CA GLU A 174 15.43 14.81 19.08
C GLU A 174 14.38 13.79 18.67
N ILE A 175 14.82 12.57 18.33
CA ILE A 175 13.95 11.48 17.88
C ILE A 175 14.35 10.22 18.64
N THR A 176 13.39 9.54 19.26
CA THR A 176 13.64 8.29 19.98
C THR A 176 14.10 7.18 19.01
N SER A 177 15.06 6.36 19.42
CA SER A 177 15.51 5.22 18.60
C SER A 177 14.40 4.19 18.36
N GLN A 178 14.41 3.54 17.19
CA GLN A 178 13.33 2.63 16.76
C GLN A 178 13.08 1.51 17.79
N ARG A 179 14.15 0.97 18.38
CA ARG A 179 14.11 -0.03 19.45
C ARG A 179 13.31 0.37 20.71
N HIS A 180 13.00 1.65 20.90
CA HIS A 180 12.21 2.13 22.02
C HIS A 180 10.84 2.68 21.62
N VAL A 181 10.56 2.78 20.31
CA VAL A 181 9.24 3.17 19.79
C VAL A 181 8.26 2.02 20.00
N GLU A 182 8.68 0.79 19.69
CA GLU A 182 7.87 -0.40 19.83
C GLU A 182 8.35 -1.22 21.04
N LYS A 183 7.49 -1.30 22.05
CA LYS A 183 7.72 -2.11 23.24
C LYS A 183 6.53 -3.02 23.46
N GLU A 184 6.82 -4.24 23.84
CA GLU A 184 5.81 -5.22 24.18
C GLU A 184 5.96 -5.62 25.64
N ASN A 185 4.91 -5.41 26.44
CA ASN A 185 4.95 -5.65 27.90
C ASN A 185 6.15 -4.96 28.59
N GLY A 186 6.55 -3.79 28.08
CA GLY A 186 7.71 -3.03 28.56
C GLY A 186 9.08 -3.54 28.07
N LYS A 187 9.14 -4.62 27.28
CA LYS A 187 10.36 -5.17 26.69
C LYS A 187 10.58 -4.64 25.27
N ILE A 188 11.84 -4.47 24.92
CA ILE A 188 12.30 -4.07 23.59
C ILE A 188 12.20 -5.29 22.66
N LEU A 189 11.51 -5.15 21.53
CA LEU A 189 11.57 -6.14 20.45
C LEU A 189 13.00 -6.15 19.88
N LYS A 190 13.57 -7.34 19.72
CA LYS A 190 14.91 -7.51 19.13
C LYS A 190 14.75 -7.87 17.65
N PRO A 191 14.77 -6.90 16.73
CA PRO A 191 14.85 -7.22 15.30
C PRO A 191 16.15 -7.97 14.98
N LYS A 192 16.18 -8.75 13.89
CA LYS A 192 17.41 -9.38 13.38
C LYS A 192 18.43 -8.32 12.98
N HIS A 193 17.99 -7.24 12.34
CA HIS A 193 18.89 -6.11 12.08
C HIS A 193 19.09 -5.28 13.36
N PRO A 194 20.33 -5.17 13.88
CA PRO A 194 20.57 -4.62 15.22
C PRO A 194 20.36 -3.09 15.31
N SER A 195 20.30 -2.39 14.17
CA SER A 195 20.36 -0.92 14.10
C SER A 195 19.35 -0.34 13.11
N ILE A 196 18.05 -0.61 13.30
CA ILE A 196 17.00 -0.01 12.47
C ILE A 196 16.83 1.48 12.82
N LYS A 197 16.90 2.36 11.80
CA LYS A 197 16.67 3.80 11.99
C LYS A 197 15.17 4.12 12.17
N PRO A 198 14.79 5.12 12.98
CA PRO A 198 13.39 5.49 13.15
C PRO A 198 12.75 6.00 11.87
N LYS A 199 11.50 5.59 11.60
CA LYS A 199 10.72 6.05 10.43
C LYS A 199 10.71 7.58 10.31
N THR A 200 10.39 8.28 11.41
CA THR A 200 10.28 9.75 11.44
C THR A 200 11.58 10.46 11.06
N LEU A 201 12.73 9.85 11.37
CA LEU A 201 14.05 10.38 11.05
C LEU A 201 14.29 10.36 9.54
N ILE A 202 14.01 9.23 8.91
CA ILE A 202 14.14 9.01 7.48
C ILE A 202 13.10 9.85 6.71
N GLU A 203 11.85 9.86 7.17
CA GLU A 203 10.76 10.63 6.56
C GLU A 203 11.11 12.11 6.44
N ARG A 204 11.76 12.67 7.47
CA ARG A 204 12.25 14.05 7.45
C ARG A 204 13.29 14.28 6.36
N MET A 205 14.26 13.39 6.20
CA MET A 205 15.30 13.53 5.16
C MET A 205 14.70 13.46 3.75
N ILE A 206 13.81 12.50 3.50
CA ILE A 206 13.18 12.31 2.20
C ILE A 206 12.28 13.50 1.87
N LYS A 207 11.42 13.94 2.80
CA LYS A 207 10.56 15.12 2.59
C LYS A 207 11.37 16.38 2.33
N ALA A 208 12.45 16.60 3.07
CA ALA A 208 13.30 17.78 2.89
C ALA A 208 13.98 17.78 1.53
N SER A 209 14.56 16.65 1.10
CA SER A 209 15.56 16.67 0.02
C SER A 209 15.17 15.88 -1.22
N SER A 210 13.87 15.61 -1.41
CA SER A 210 13.31 15.00 -2.62
C SER A 210 11.86 15.43 -2.87
N ASN A 211 11.43 15.33 -4.12
CA ASN A 211 10.06 15.51 -4.58
C ASN A 211 9.41 14.15 -4.89
N GLU A 212 8.11 14.13 -5.17
CA GLU A 212 7.44 12.91 -5.62
C GLU A 212 8.07 12.37 -6.90
N ASN A 213 8.10 11.05 -7.06
CA ASN A 213 8.73 10.30 -8.14
C ASN A 213 10.26 10.35 -8.22
N ASP A 214 10.95 11.21 -7.47
CA ASP A 214 12.41 11.21 -7.35
C ASP A 214 12.96 9.83 -6.95
N LEU A 215 14.19 9.52 -7.38
CA LEU A 215 14.86 8.26 -7.06
C LEU A 215 15.73 8.40 -5.79
N ILE A 216 15.38 7.62 -4.76
CA ILE A 216 16.11 7.53 -3.50
C ILE A 216 17.07 6.33 -3.51
N LEU A 217 18.35 6.55 -3.21
CA LEU A 217 19.34 5.49 -3.05
C LEU A 217 19.52 5.10 -1.58
N ASP A 218 19.40 3.80 -1.31
CA ASP A 218 19.55 3.15 -0.01
C ASP A 218 20.71 2.12 -0.06
N LEU A 219 21.93 2.58 0.20
CA LEU A 219 23.15 1.85 -0.17
C LEU A 219 23.53 0.69 0.77
N PHE A 220 23.08 0.75 2.02
CA PHE A 220 23.30 -0.28 3.05
C PHE A 220 21.94 -0.55 3.68
N SER A 221 21.04 -1.18 2.91
CA SER A 221 19.61 -1.11 3.21
C SER A 221 19.26 -1.72 4.56
N GLY A 222 19.95 -2.77 5.00
CA GLY A 222 19.63 -3.52 6.20
C GLY A 222 18.16 -3.93 6.18
N SER A 223 17.38 -3.36 7.10
CA SER A 223 15.91 -3.48 7.14
C SER A 223 15.14 -2.85 5.95
N GLY A 224 15.78 -2.11 5.05
CA GLY A 224 15.10 -1.39 3.98
C GLY A 224 14.20 -0.24 4.47
N MET A 225 14.40 0.28 5.69
CA MET A 225 13.58 1.38 6.24
C MET A 225 13.56 2.60 5.32
N ILE A 226 14.71 2.97 4.73
CA ILE A 226 14.80 4.09 3.80
C ILE A 226 13.95 3.83 2.56
N SER A 227 14.12 2.66 1.95
CA SER A 227 13.34 2.19 0.80
C SER A 227 11.82 2.18 1.06
N LEU A 228 11.38 1.68 2.22
CA LEU A 228 9.97 1.62 2.61
C LEU A 228 9.38 3.02 2.81
N VAL A 229 10.11 3.92 3.46
CA VAL A 229 9.65 5.31 3.66
C VAL A 229 9.59 6.05 2.33
N ALA A 230 10.58 5.88 1.45
CA ALA A 230 10.56 6.44 0.10
C ALA A 230 9.28 6.03 -0.65
N LYS A 231 9.00 4.72 -0.71
CA LYS A 231 7.78 4.18 -1.33
C LYS A 231 6.52 4.78 -0.70
N SER A 232 6.44 4.83 0.63
CA SER A 232 5.27 5.38 1.35
C SER A 232 5.01 6.87 1.11
N LEU A 233 6.03 7.61 0.66
CA LEU A 233 5.94 9.02 0.32
C LEU A 233 5.80 9.25 -1.18
N GLY A 234 5.57 8.21 -2.00
CA GLY A 234 5.44 8.35 -3.45
C GLY A 234 6.77 8.69 -4.15
N ARG A 235 7.90 8.26 -3.61
CA ARG A 235 9.22 8.31 -4.27
C ARG A 235 9.59 6.92 -4.79
N ASN A 236 10.41 6.89 -5.83
CA ASN A 236 11.06 5.65 -6.24
C ASN A 236 12.26 5.37 -5.34
N PHE A 237 12.67 4.12 -5.21
CA PHE A 237 13.90 3.77 -4.50
C PHE A 237 14.73 2.74 -5.25
N ILE A 238 16.01 2.67 -4.95
CA ILE A 238 16.88 1.56 -5.33
C ILE A 238 17.92 1.37 -4.23
N GLY A 239 18.30 0.14 -3.94
CA GLY A 239 19.25 -0.12 -2.86
C GLY A 239 19.88 -1.50 -2.93
N CYS A 240 20.84 -1.74 -2.04
CA CYS A 240 21.43 -3.06 -1.86
C CYS A 240 21.65 -3.41 -0.39
N GLU A 241 21.63 -4.70 -0.12
CA GLU A 241 21.96 -5.30 1.16
C GLU A 241 22.70 -6.61 0.92
N SER A 242 23.82 -6.83 1.60
CA SER A 242 24.63 -8.04 1.40
C SER A 242 24.04 -9.27 2.11
N HIS A 243 23.20 -9.07 3.12
CA HIS A 243 22.58 -10.12 3.93
C HIS A 243 21.07 -10.22 3.66
N ALA A 244 20.67 -11.23 2.90
CA ALA A 244 19.28 -11.45 2.48
C ALA A 244 18.27 -11.45 3.64
N GLU A 245 18.68 -11.95 4.81
CA GLU A 245 17.85 -12.07 6.01
C GLU A 245 17.36 -10.73 6.58
N TYR A 246 18.08 -9.62 6.35
CA TYR A 246 17.70 -8.30 6.86
C TYR A 246 16.55 -7.67 6.06
N VAL A 247 16.53 -7.87 4.75
CA VAL A 247 15.50 -7.33 3.85
C VAL A 247 14.15 -8.00 4.11
N HIS A 248 14.14 -9.31 4.38
CA HIS A 248 12.92 -10.09 4.58
C HIS A 248 12.11 -9.72 5.84
N GLU A 249 12.77 -9.38 6.95
CA GLU A 249 12.10 -9.14 8.25
C GLU A 249 11.27 -7.84 8.26
N SER A 250 11.69 -6.85 7.48
CA SER A 250 11.13 -5.49 7.59
C SER A 250 10.00 -5.23 6.60
N LEU A 251 10.01 -5.93 5.47
CA LEU A 251 8.83 -6.10 4.62
C LEU A 251 7.65 -6.64 5.43
N GLU A 252 7.89 -7.41 6.49
CA GLU A 252 6.83 -7.96 7.34
C GLU A 252 6.39 -7.02 8.46
N MET A 253 7.31 -6.25 9.06
CA MET A 253 6.96 -5.22 10.04
C MET A 253 6.06 -4.13 9.45
N PHE A 254 6.26 -3.75 8.17
CA PHE A 254 5.40 -2.76 7.50
C PHE A 254 4.07 -3.33 6.98
N LYS A 255 4.02 -4.63 6.64
CA LYS A 255 2.78 -5.31 6.23
C LYS A 255 1.71 -5.33 7.31
N TYR A 256 2.09 -5.20 8.59
CA TYR A 256 1.15 -5.28 9.69
C TYR A 256 0.16 -4.11 9.82
N ASN A 257 0.25 -3.10 8.95
CA ASN A 257 -0.71 -2.01 8.86
C ASN A 257 -1.55 -1.99 7.56
N GLU A 258 -1.45 -2.98 6.68
CA GLU A 258 -2.29 -3.07 5.48
C GLU A 258 -3.26 -4.27 5.51
N TYR A 259 -4.52 -3.93 5.80
CA TYR A 259 -5.78 -4.57 5.35
C TYR A 259 -5.90 -6.09 5.31
N LYS A 260 -6.99 -6.58 5.93
CA LYS A 260 -8.13 -7.20 5.22
C LYS A 260 -9.29 -7.37 6.22
N SER A 261 -10.52 -7.36 5.72
CA SER A 261 -11.72 -7.85 6.41
C SER A 261 -11.59 -9.37 6.68
N GLN A 262 -10.67 -9.76 7.57
CA GLN A 262 -10.32 -11.17 7.82
C GLN A 262 -10.98 -11.77 9.06
N HIS A 263 -11.91 -11.04 9.68
CA HIS A 263 -12.53 -11.46 10.93
C HIS A 263 -14.05 -11.40 10.91
N ASN A 264 -14.62 -10.69 9.93
CA ASN A 264 -16.06 -10.53 9.83
C ASN A 264 -16.63 -11.52 8.81
N ARG A 265 -17.48 -12.43 9.29
CA ARG A 265 -18.28 -13.31 8.44
C ARG A 265 -19.65 -12.67 8.24
N TYR A 266 -19.92 -12.19 7.04
CA TYR A 266 -21.22 -11.71 6.60
C TYR A 266 -21.45 -12.20 5.17
N ASP A 267 -22.71 -12.42 4.84
CA ASP A 267 -23.14 -12.76 3.49
C ASP A 267 -23.92 -11.60 2.85
N GLN A 268 -24.22 -11.77 1.57
CA GLN A 268 -25.01 -10.82 0.79
C GLN A 268 -26.36 -10.49 1.45
N ASN A 269 -27.02 -11.44 2.11
CA ASN A 269 -28.32 -11.23 2.74
C ASN A 269 -28.20 -10.37 3.99
N LYS A 270 -27.20 -10.63 4.83
CA LYS A 270 -26.90 -9.81 6.01
C LYS A 270 -26.59 -8.36 5.62
N ILE A 271 -25.80 -8.15 4.57
CA ILE A 271 -25.52 -6.80 4.05
C ILE A 271 -26.80 -6.12 3.56
N LYS A 272 -27.66 -6.84 2.82
CA LYS A 272 -28.97 -6.32 2.39
C LYS A 272 -29.84 -5.91 3.58
N THR A 273 -29.91 -6.75 4.61
CA THR A 273 -30.67 -6.45 5.84
C THR A 273 -30.20 -5.18 6.52
N ILE A 274 -28.87 -4.97 6.62
CA ILE A 274 -28.31 -3.76 7.22
C ILE A 274 -28.66 -2.53 6.39
N ILE A 275 -28.48 -2.59 5.06
CA ILE A 275 -28.80 -1.49 4.16
C ILE A 275 -30.29 -1.15 4.23
N GLN A 276 -31.17 -2.16 4.20
CA GLN A 276 -32.62 -1.97 4.32
C GLN A 276 -33.00 -1.31 5.65
N ALA A 277 -32.39 -1.74 6.76
CA ALA A 277 -32.68 -1.18 8.07
C ALA A 277 -32.26 0.30 8.16
N ILE A 278 -31.12 0.67 7.55
CA ILE A 278 -30.70 2.07 7.46
C ILE A 278 -31.66 2.86 6.57
N PHE A 279 -31.95 2.36 5.37
CA PHE A 279 -32.80 3.03 4.39
C PHE A 279 -34.21 3.31 4.93
N ASN A 280 -34.79 2.37 5.69
CA ASN A 280 -36.11 2.55 6.29
C ASN A 280 -36.17 3.70 7.32
N GLU A 281 -35.06 4.02 7.96
CA GLU A 281 -35.02 5.02 9.03
C GLU A 281 -34.55 6.39 8.55
N VAL A 282 -33.65 6.45 7.56
CA VAL A 282 -33.06 7.72 7.08
C VAL A 282 -33.04 7.88 5.56
N GLY A 283 -33.49 6.89 4.78
CA GLY A 283 -33.37 6.93 3.32
C GLY A 283 -31.91 7.12 2.87
N GLU A 284 -31.65 8.20 2.12
CA GLU A 284 -30.32 8.60 1.66
C GLU A 284 -29.65 9.66 2.57
N ASP A 285 -30.33 10.12 3.63
CA ASP A 285 -29.80 11.11 4.56
C ASP A 285 -28.73 10.54 5.52
N PHE A 286 -28.10 11.45 6.27
CA PHE A 286 -27.09 11.09 7.26
C PHE A 286 -27.68 10.37 8.49
N LEU A 287 -27.14 9.20 8.82
CA LEU A 287 -27.35 8.53 10.10
C LEU A 287 -26.25 8.87 11.08
N GLN A 288 -26.60 9.48 12.21
CA GLN A 288 -25.67 9.73 13.32
C GLN A 288 -25.36 8.43 14.07
N ILE A 289 -24.09 8.05 14.15
CA ILE A 289 -23.62 6.86 14.87
C ILE A 289 -22.86 7.23 16.13
N ARG A 290 -22.68 6.25 17.01
CA ARG A 290 -21.91 6.41 18.24
C ARG A 290 -20.44 6.72 17.96
N THR A 291 -19.84 7.63 18.73
CA THR A 291 -18.39 7.90 18.69
C THR A 291 -17.60 7.10 19.73
N THR A 292 -18.29 6.49 20.69
CA THR A 292 -17.71 5.82 21.85
C THR A 292 -18.38 4.48 22.12
N ASP A 293 -17.61 3.56 22.68
CA ASP A 293 -18.07 2.23 23.08
C ASP A 293 -19.21 2.30 24.09
N MET A 294 -20.13 1.34 24.04
CA MET A 294 -21.23 1.25 25.00
C MET A 294 -20.71 1.04 26.43
N SER A 295 -19.61 0.31 26.60
CA SER A 295 -18.98 0.13 27.93
C SER A 295 -18.48 1.43 28.55
N LYS A 296 -18.11 2.42 27.72
CA LYS A 296 -17.62 3.74 28.18
C LYS A 296 -18.76 4.74 28.32
N ARG A 297 -19.83 4.60 27.53
CA ARG A 297 -21.02 5.44 27.57
C ARG A 297 -22.27 4.57 27.37
N PRO A 298 -22.92 4.07 28.43
CA PRO A 298 -24.02 3.12 28.28
C PRO A 298 -25.23 3.69 27.53
N SER A 299 -25.53 4.99 27.69
CA SER A 299 -26.70 5.63 27.07
C SER A 299 -26.38 6.26 25.72
N ASN A 300 -27.40 6.37 24.85
CA ASN A 300 -27.33 7.16 23.61
C ASN A 300 -27.47 8.66 23.92
N ILE A 301 -26.93 9.50 23.03
CA ILE A 301 -27.18 10.95 23.04
C ILE A 301 -28.16 11.34 21.94
N ILE A 302 -28.65 12.58 21.98
CA ILE A 302 -29.58 13.12 21.00
C ILE A 302 -29.13 12.80 19.57
N GLY A 303 -30.00 12.13 18.81
CA GLY A 303 -29.80 11.71 17.42
C GLY A 303 -29.27 10.29 17.25
N GLU A 304 -28.68 9.67 18.28
CA GLU A 304 -28.22 8.28 18.23
C GLU A 304 -29.35 7.26 18.45
N GLU A 305 -30.54 7.69 18.89
CA GLU A 305 -31.72 6.81 19.03
C GLU A 305 -32.12 6.16 17.71
N VAL A 306 -31.98 6.88 16.59
CA VAL A 306 -32.23 6.34 15.24
C VAL A 306 -31.24 5.21 14.95
N TYR A 307 -29.96 5.39 15.27
CA TYR A 307 -28.95 4.35 15.10
C TYR A 307 -29.23 3.12 15.98
N ALA A 308 -29.61 3.32 17.23
CA ALA A 308 -30.02 2.21 18.10
C ALA A 308 -31.22 1.45 17.52
N LYS A 309 -32.23 2.17 17.00
CA LYS A 309 -33.39 1.57 16.34
C LYS A 309 -33.01 0.77 15.09
N VAL A 310 -32.07 1.26 14.27
CA VAL A 310 -31.50 0.50 13.14
C VAL A 310 -30.90 -0.82 13.62
N VAL A 311 -30.10 -0.80 14.69
CA VAL A 311 -29.48 -2.01 15.25
C VAL A 311 -30.52 -2.99 15.79
N ASP A 312 -31.55 -2.50 16.47
CA ASP A 312 -32.64 -3.33 16.97
C ASP A 312 -33.44 -3.97 15.84
N ASN A 313 -33.70 -3.24 14.76
CA ASN A 313 -34.38 -3.76 13.57
C ASN A 313 -33.56 -4.87 12.88
N ILE A 314 -32.23 -4.69 12.78
CA ILE A 314 -31.33 -5.73 12.27
C ILE A 314 -31.43 -6.97 13.15
N CYS A 315 -31.32 -6.84 14.47
CA CYS A 315 -31.42 -7.97 15.40
C CYS A 315 -32.76 -8.71 15.27
N LYS A 316 -33.88 -7.99 15.15
CA LYS A 316 -35.22 -8.59 15.00
C LYS A 316 -35.35 -9.38 13.70
N SER A 317 -34.81 -8.87 12.60
CA SER A 317 -34.85 -9.55 11.31
C SER A 317 -34.02 -10.84 11.30
N GLU A 318 -32.84 -10.85 11.93
CA GLU A 318 -31.98 -12.04 12.04
C GLU A 318 -32.59 -13.14 12.91
N MET A 319 -33.42 -12.80 13.91
CA MET A 319 -34.11 -13.78 14.77
C MET A 319 -35.18 -14.60 14.06
N SER A 320 -35.65 -14.17 12.89
CA SER A 320 -36.70 -14.85 12.12
C SER A 320 -36.18 -15.95 11.18
N GLN A 321 -34.86 -16.03 10.95
CA GLN A 321 -34.29 -16.86 9.88
C GLN A 321 -33.56 -18.14 10.33
N ASP A 322 -33.26 -18.37 11.61
CA ASP A 322 -32.73 -19.67 12.04
C ASP A 322 -32.90 -19.95 13.55
N ASN A 323 -33.23 -21.20 13.87
CA ASN A 323 -33.48 -21.73 15.20
C ASN A 323 -32.34 -21.46 16.21
N LEU A 324 -32.72 -20.95 17.39
CA LEU A 324 -32.17 -21.22 18.73
C LEU A 324 -30.86 -22.03 18.80
N ARG A 325 -29.70 -21.44 18.40
CA ARG A 325 -28.37 -21.78 18.97
C ARG A 325 -27.31 -20.74 18.57
N LYS A 326 -26.86 -19.98 19.58
CA LYS A 326 -25.64 -19.15 19.69
C LYS A 326 -25.59 -17.77 18.98
N LYS A 327 -26.09 -16.75 19.69
CA LYS A 327 -25.31 -15.61 20.24
C LYS A 327 -24.39 -14.81 19.29
N ASN A 328 -24.83 -14.47 18.08
CA ASN A 328 -24.21 -13.40 17.26
C ASN A 328 -25.15 -12.19 17.11
N GLN A 329 -25.59 -11.61 18.24
CA GLN A 329 -26.32 -10.35 18.21
C GLN A 329 -25.42 -9.25 17.63
N VAL A 330 -25.87 -8.60 16.56
CA VAL A 330 -25.24 -7.38 16.04
C VAL A 330 -25.45 -6.28 17.09
N THR A 331 -24.36 -5.84 17.71
CA THR A 331 -24.38 -4.70 18.64
C THR A 331 -24.06 -3.40 17.92
N GLN A 332 -24.41 -2.27 18.53
CA GLN A 332 -23.99 -0.95 18.06
C GLN A 332 -22.46 -0.81 17.95
N ASP A 333 -21.69 -1.49 18.79
CA ASP A 333 -20.22 -1.45 18.72
C ASP A 333 -19.67 -2.35 17.61
N SER A 334 -20.19 -3.58 17.46
CA SER A 334 -19.76 -4.47 16.37
C SER A 334 -20.15 -3.92 15.00
N LEU A 335 -21.33 -3.32 14.87
CA LEU A 335 -21.77 -2.72 13.61
C LEU A 335 -20.85 -1.55 13.23
N ARG A 336 -20.59 -0.63 14.16
CA ARG A 336 -19.72 0.53 13.94
C ARG A 336 -18.25 0.18 13.69
N LYS A 337 -17.68 -0.72 14.50
CA LYS A 337 -16.22 -0.98 14.49
C LYS A 337 -15.79 -1.97 13.42
N ASN A 338 -16.70 -2.84 12.99
CA ASN A 338 -16.38 -3.96 12.12
C ASN A 338 -17.13 -3.83 10.79
N LEU A 339 -18.45 -3.98 10.82
CA LEU A 339 -19.27 -4.04 9.59
C LEU A 339 -19.27 -2.73 8.81
N PHE A 340 -19.46 -1.58 9.45
CA PHE A 340 -19.44 -0.28 8.76
C PHE A 340 -18.07 0.09 8.23
N VAL A 341 -17.00 -0.40 8.83
CA VAL A 341 -15.65 -0.21 8.28
C VAL A 341 -15.54 -0.94 6.94
N ASP A 342 -16.00 -2.19 6.88
CA ASP A 342 -15.96 -2.97 5.65
C ASP A 342 -16.97 -2.48 4.62
N MET A 343 -18.20 -2.11 5.03
CA MET A 343 -19.21 -1.54 4.12
C MET A 343 -18.75 -0.21 3.50
N HIS A 344 -17.94 0.58 4.22
CA HIS A 344 -17.33 1.78 3.66
C HIS A 344 -16.26 1.45 2.62
N ARG A 345 -15.43 0.44 2.88
CA ARG A 345 -14.45 -0.10 1.90
C ARG A 345 -15.13 -0.73 0.70
N MET A 346 -16.27 -1.39 0.90
CA MET A 346 -17.12 -1.93 -0.16
C MET A 346 -17.75 -0.83 -1.04
N GLY A 347 -17.77 0.42 -0.57
CA GLY A 347 -18.46 1.52 -1.24
C GLY A 347 -19.98 1.45 -1.12
N LEU A 348 -20.50 0.75 -0.10
CA LEU A 348 -21.94 0.67 0.20
C LEU A 348 -22.41 1.78 1.14
N ILE A 349 -21.51 2.28 1.99
CA ILE A 349 -21.75 3.46 2.81
C ILE A 349 -20.60 4.44 2.67
N GLU A 350 -20.86 5.71 2.94
CA GLU A 350 -19.83 6.72 3.15
C GLU A 350 -19.76 7.05 4.65
N ARG A 351 -18.57 7.22 5.22
CA ARG A 351 -18.40 7.58 6.63
C ARG A 351 -17.89 9.01 6.74
N TYR A 352 -18.43 9.77 7.68
CA TYR A 352 -18.16 11.19 7.82
C TYR A 352 -17.69 11.55 9.22
N ASN A 353 -16.86 12.59 9.29
CA ASN A 353 -16.44 13.19 10.54
C ASN A 353 -17.58 14.02 11.17
N LYS A 354 -17.30 14.70 12.29
CA LYS A 354 -18.29 15.54 13.00
C LYS A 354 -18.84 16.72 12.17
N ASN A 355 -18.11 17.16 11.15
CA ASN A 355 -18.47 18.27 10.26
C ASN A 355 -19.21 17.79 8.99
N LYS A 356 -19.54 16.49 8.90
CA LYS A 356 -20.11 15.85 7.71
C LYS A 356 -19.19 15.88 6.48
N GLU A 357 -17.87 15.91 6.70
CA GLU A 357 -16.89 15.74 5.63
C GLU A 357 -16.59 14.25 5.47
N PRO A 358 -16.52 13.72 4.23
CA PRO A 358 -16.25 12.31 3.97
C PRO A 358 -14.86 11.94 4.47
N THR A 359 -14.69 10.69 4.88
CA THR A 359 -13.45 10.19 5.46
C THR A 359 -12.84 9.10 4.59
N ASN A 360 -11.54 8.90 4.72
CA ASN A 360 -10.88 7.83 4.00
C ASN A 360 -11.15 6.48 4.72
N PRO A 361 -11.73 5.47 4.04
CA PRO A 361 -12.03 4.15 4.64
C PRO A 361 -10.79 3.39 5.10
N TYR A 362 -9.61 3.86 4.69
CA TYR A 362 -8.32 3.27 4.99
C TYR A 362 -7.53 4.02 6.09
N ILE A 363 -8.06 5.12 6.64
CA ILE A 363 -7.38 5.94 7.66
C ILE A 363 -8.22 5.99 8.93
N GLN A 364 -7.57 5.76 10.08
CA GLN A 364 -8.23 5.89 11.36
C GLN A 364 -8.74 7.33 11.56
N SER A 365 -10.05 7.47 11.63
CA SER A 365 -10.74 8.77 11.69
C SER A 365 -11.84 8.76 12.74
N ASN A 366 -12.10 9.94 13.32
CA ASN A 366 -13.22 10.12 14.25
C ASN A 366 -14.53 10.21 13.47
N ILE A 367 -15.24 9.09 13.36
CA ILE A 367 -16.49 8.99 12.60
C ILE A 367 -17.69 9.30 13.48
N LYS A 368 -18.59 10.15 12.97
CA LYS A 368 -19.83 10.54 13.64
C LYS A 368 -21.09 10.25 12.81
N TYR A 369 -20.99 10.26 11.48
CA TYR A 369 -22.15 9.98 10.62
C TYR A 369 -21.80 8.96 9.54
N ILE A 370 -22.83 8.33 8.99
CA ILE A 370 -22.76 7.54 7.75
C ILE A 370 -23.90 7.93 6.81
N SER A 371 -23.78 7.61 5.53
CA SER A 371 -24.89 7.63 4.56
C SER A 371 -24.81 6.42 3.64
N LEU A 372 -25.93 6.02 3.03
CA LEU A 372 -25.92 5.02 1.97
C LEU A 372 -25.36 5.63 0.68
N THR A 373 -24.65 4.84 -0.11
CA THR A 373 -24.15 5.25 -1.42
C THR A 373 -25.13 4.85 -2.53
N PRO A 374 -25.01 5.41 -3.75
CA PRO A 374 -25.82 4.96 -4.90
C PRO A 374 -25.71 3.45 -5.16
N LEU A 375 -24.53 2.85 -4.96
CA LEU A 375 -24.32 1.40 -5.10
C LEU A 375 -25.15 0.60 -4.10
N ALA A 376 -25.29 1.06 -2.85
CA ALA A 376 -26.13 0.40 -1.87
C ALA A 376 -27.62 0.53 -2.18
N ILE A 377 -28.06 1.70 -2.67
CA ILE A 377 -29.46 1.91 -3.09
C ILE A 377 -29.79 1.00 -4.28
N GLU A 378 -28.90 0.93 -5.26
CA GLU A 378 -29.08 0.05 -6.41
C GLU A 378 -29.11 -1.43 -6.00
N PHE A 379 -28.17 -1.86 -5.15
CA PHE A 379 -28.15 -3.21 -4.59
C PHE A 379 -29.45 -3.56 -3.83
N LEU A 380 -30.03 -2.59 -3.12
CA LEU A 380 -31.27 -2.77 -2.39
C LEU A 380 -32.48 -2.93 -3.34
N ASN A 381 -32.53 -2.09 -4.37
CA ASN A 381 -33.67 -1.97 -5.29
C ASN A 381 -33.64 -2.96 -6.46
N ALA A 382 -32.51 -3.63 -6.71
CA ALA A 382 -32.36 -4.63 -7.76
C ALA A 382 -33.43 -5.72 -7.64
N GLN A 383 -34.28 -5.83 -8.67
CA GLN A 383 -35.40 -6.77 -8.72
C GLN A 383 -34.97 -8.16 -9.18
N ASP A 384 -34.01 -8.23 -10.11
CA ASP A 384 -33.46 -9.49 -10.59
C ASP A 384 -32.21 -9.91 -9.79
N LEU A 385 -32.06 -11.23 -9.63
CA LEU A 385 -30.97 -11.82 -8.85
C LEU A 385 -29.59 -11.51 -9.47
N LEU A 386 -29.52 -11.40 -10.79
CA LEU A 386 -28.27 -11.18 -11.50
C LEU A 386 -27.71 -9.78 -11.23
N ARG A 387 -28.53 -8.73 -11.35
CA ARG A 387 -28.16 -7.34 -11.02
C ARG A 387 -27.70 -7.24 -9.57
N LYS A 388 -28.45 -7.85 -8.64
CA LYS A 388 -28.09 -7.89 -7.22
C LYS A 388 -26.69 -8.51 -7.02
N ASN A 389 -26.38 -9.60 -7.71
CA ASN A 389 -25.08 -10.26 -7.64
C ASN A 389 -23.96 -9.42 -8.26
N PHE A 390 -24.23 -8.69 -9.34
CA PHE A 390 -23.25 -7.75 -9.91
C PHE A 390 -22.94 -6.58 -8.97
N CYS A 391 -23.96 -5.92 -8.38
CA CYS A 391 -23.74 -4.87 -7.38
C CYS A 391 -22.90 -5.39 -6.20
N TYR A 392 -23.19 -6.60 -5.73
CA TYR A 392 -22.41 -7.22 -4.65
C TYR A 392 -20.99 -7.59 -5.09
N THR A 393 -20.82 -8.05 -6.34
CA THR A 393 -19.49 -8.31 -6.92
C THR A 393 -18.65 -7.04 -6.95
N GLN A 394 -19.21 -5.92 -7.40
CA GLN A 394 -18.54 -4.62 -7.34
C GLN A 394 -18.14 -4.25 -5.90
N ALA A 395 -19.05 -4.45 -4.94
CA ALA A 395 -18.78 -4.19 -3.54
C ALA A 395 -17.62 -5.06 -2.98
N LEU A 396 -17.55 -6.33 -3.38
CA LEU A 396 -16.46 -7.25 -3.01
C LEU A 396 -15.13 -6.87 -3.66
N GLU A 397 -15.12 -6.48 -4.93
CA GLU A 397 -13.91 -5.99 -5.60
C GLU A 397 -13.37 -4.74 -4.94
N ASN A 398 -14.23 -3.82 -4.49
CA ASN A 398 -13.81 -2.65 -3.71
C ASN A 398 -13.18 -3.04 -2.37
N LEU A 399 -13.82 -3.97 -1.65
CA LEU A 399 -13.32 -4.48 -0.36
C LEU A 399 -11.97 -5.17 -0.48
N LEU A 400 -11.82 -5.99 -1.54
CA LEU A 400 -10.63 -6.78 -1.81
C LEU A 400 -9.61 -6.04 -2.68
N GLN A 401 -9.86 -4.77 -3.02
CA GLN A 401 -8.98 -3.92 -3.83
C GLN A 401 -8.57 -4.58 -5.16
N GLY A 402 -9.57 -5.10 -5.89
CA GLY A 402 -9.36 -5.74 -7.19
C GLY A 402 -8.76 -7.15 -7.15
N PHE A 403 -8.49 -7.72 -5.96
CA PHE A 403 -7.90 -9.05 -5.85
C PHE A 403 -8.74 -10.16 -6.51
N GLY A 404 -10.07 -10.03 -6.52
CA GLY A 404 -10.94 -10.98 -7.20
C GLY A 404 -10.71 -10.95 -8.71
N ALA A 405 -10.63 -9.76 -9.30
CA ALA A 405 -10.27 -9.60 -10.70
C ALA A 405 -8.89 -10.21 -11.02
N GLU A 406 -7.89 -10.01 -10.17
CA GLU A 406 -6.56 -10.61 -10.35
C GLU A 406 -6.59 -12.15 -10.31
N CYS A 407 -7.31 -12.74 -9.35
CA CYS A 407 -7.52 -14.18 -9.31
C CYS A 407 -8.13 -14.69 -10.63
N ARG A 408 -9.13 -13.98 -11.17
CA ARG A 408 -9.76 -14.32 -12.45
C ARG A 408 -8.73 -14.36 -13.57
N GLU A 409 -7.90 -13.33 -13.66
CA GLU A 409 -6.88 -13.17 -14.71
C GLU A 409 -5.83 -14.27 -14.63
N VAL A 410 -5.32 -14.57 -13.43
CA VAL A 410 -4.39 -15.68 -13.21
C VAL A 410 -5.00 -17.02 -13.65
N MET A 411 -6.26 -17.29 -13.30
CA MET A 411 -6.96 -18.54 -13.69
C MET A 411 -7.12 -18.66 -15.21
N ILE A 412 -7.44 -17.55 -15.89
CA ILE A 412 -7.56 -17.51 -17.35
C ILE A 412 -6.20 -17.84 -18.00
N GLU A 413 -5.10 -17.29 -17.50
CA GLU A 413 -3.76 -17.50 -18.07
C GLU A 413 -3.12 -18.85 -17.70
N LEU A 414 -3.51 -19.46 -16.59
CA LEU A 414 -3.10 -20.81 -16.22
C LEU A 414 -3.75 -21.91 -17.07
N ASP A 415 -4.71 -21.55 -17.94
CA ASP A 415 -5.50 -22.48 -18.77
C ASP A 415 -6.19 -23.58 -17.93
N ASN A 416 -6.46 -23.27 -16.67
CA ASN A 416 -7.02 -24.17 -15.68
C ASN A 416 -7.98 -23.35 -14.84
N HIS A 417 -9.28 -23.64 -14.94
CA HIS A 417 -10.39 -22.87 -14.37
C HIS A 417 -10.46 -22.87 -12.83
N TYR A 418 -9.37 -23.15 -12.13
CA TYR A 418 -9.34 -23.21 -10.67
C TYR A 418 -7.98 -22.78 -10.09
N LEU A 419 -8.01 -22.34 -8.83
CA LEU A 419 -6.84 -22.17 -7.97
C LEU A 419 -7.05 -22.93 -6.66
N ASP A 420 -6.05 -23.73 -6.26
CA ASP A 420 -6.06 -24.40 -4.96
C ASP A 420 -5.73 -23.40 -3.84
N ILE A 421 -6.21 -23.67 -2.62
CA ILE A 421 -5.98 -22.77 -1.48
C ILE A 421 -4.50 -22.54 -1.19
N GLU A 422 -3.66 -23.56 -1.36
CA GLU A 422 -2.22 -23.44 -1.17
C GLU A 422 -1.59 -22.58 -2.27
N GLU A 423 -2.09 -22.64 -3.51
CA GLU A 423 -1.63 -21.76 -4.60
C GLU A 423 -1.97 -20.30 -4.32
N VAL A 424 -3.18 -20.05 -3.78
CA VAL A 424 -3.58 -18.71 -3.40
C VAL A 424 -2.77 -18.20 -2.21
N MET A 425 -2.59 -19.02 -1.18
CA MET A 425 -1.75 -18.69 -0.03
C MET A 425 -0.32 -18.39 -0.48
N PHE A 426 0.36 -19.36 -1.07
CA PHE A 426 1.81 -19.29 -1.31
C PHE A 426 2.19 -18.31 -2.43
N PHE A 427 1.30 -18.01 -3.37
CA PHE A 427 1.65 -17.20 -4.54
C PHE A 427 0.65 -16.09 -4.82
N VAL A 428 -0.64 -16.38 -5.03
CA VAL A 428 -1.56 -15.39 -5.60
C VAL A 428 -1.79 -14.20 -4.66
N THR A 429 -1.80 -14.40 -3.34
CA THR A 429 -1.97 -13.30 -2.38
C THR A 429 -0.86 -12.23 -2.42
N PHE A 430 0.26 -12.53 -3.08
CA PHE A 430 1.40 -11.62 -3.22
C PHE A 430 1.27 -10.58 -4.34
N LEU A 431 0.31 -10.74 -5.27
CA LEU A 431 0.04 -9.78 -6.36
C LEU A 431 -0.20 -8.35 -5.86
N ASN A 432 -0.81 -8.21 -4.68
CA ASN A 432 -1.15 -6.91 -4.11
C ASN A 432 -0.19 -6.44 -3.01
N ILE A 433 0.88 -7.19 -2.72
CA ILE A 433 1.71 -6.97 -1.52
C ILE A 433 3.21 -6.84 -1.82
N GLU A 434 3.79 -7.57 -2.80
CA GLU A 434 5.25 -7.77 -2.87
C GLU A 434 5.93 -7.48 -4.22
N ASN A 435 5.48 -6.48 -5.00
CA ASN A 435 6.09 -6.14 -6.31
C ASN A 435 6.20 -7.33 -7.30
N PHE A 436 5.49 -8.45 -7.06
CA PHE A 436 5.43 -9.56 -8.01
C PHE A 436 4.44 -9.25 -9.11
N THR A 437 4.87 -9.46 -10.35
CA THR A 437 4.00 -9.33 -11.52
C THR A 437 3.08 -10.54 -11.64
N ARG A 438 1.95 -10.38 -12.33
CA ARG A 438 1.03 -11.50 -12.64
C ARG A 438 1.74 -12.64 -13.35
N SER A 439 2.66 -12.31 -14.26
CA SER A 439 3.46 -13.29 -15.01
C SER A 439 4.33 -14.15 -14.09
N GLU A 440 4.98 -13.56 -13.08
CA GLU A 440 5.82 -14.29 -12.12
C GLU A 440 4.97 -15.21 -11.23
N ILE A 441 3.82 -14.73 -10.76
CA ILE A 441 2.88 -15.56 -9.98
C ILE A 441 2.39 -16.75 -10.80
N ILE A 442 2.05 -16.55 -12.07
CA ILE A 442 1.64 -17.63 -12.98
C ILE A 442 2.76 -18.67 -13.13
N GLU A 443 4.01 -18.23 -13.27
CA GLU A 443 5.19 -19.12 -13.37
C GLU A 443 5.35 -19.95 -12.09
N TYR A 444 5.30 -19.32 -10.91
CA TYR A 444 5.38 -20.04 -9.62
C TYR A 444 4.25 -21.04 -9.42
N VAL A 445 3.03 -20.70 -9.81
CA VAL A 445 1.91 -21.66 -9.73
C VAL A 445 2.15 -22.84 -10.68
N ARG A 446 2.65 -22.62 -11.90
CA ARG A 446 2.99 -23.70 -12.84
C ARG A 446 4.10 -24.61 -12.30
N GLU A 447 5.16 -24.01 -11.75
CA GLU A 447 6.25 -24.76 -11.11
C GLU A 447 5.73 -25.58 -9.93
N TYR A 448 4.95 -24.96 -9.03
CA TYR A 448 4.34 -25.67 -7.91
C TYR A 448 3.45 -26.82 -8.38
N ARG A 449 2.65 -26.63 -9.44
CA ARG A 449 1.82 -27.69 -10.04
C ARG A 449 2.64 -28.85 -10.60
N SER A 450 3.85 -28.58 -11.11
CA SER A 450 4.76 -29.60 -11.63
C SER A 450 5.39 -30.50 -10.56
N LEU A 451 5.37 -30.07 -9.28
CA LEU A 451 5.92 -30.84 -8.18
C LEU A 451 5.10 -32.12 -7.92
N SER A 452 5.80 -33.21 -7.61
CA SER A 452 5.19 -34.44 -7.12
C SER A 452 4.46 -34.22 -5.79
N ARG A 453 3.50 -35.10 -5.46
CA ARG A 453 2.78 -35.05 -4.19
C ARG A 453 3.72 -35.03 -2.98
N ILE A 454 4.80 -35.83 -3.01
CA ILE A 454 5.79 -35.89 -1.92
C ILE A 454 6.51 -34.56 -1.76
N GLN A 455 6.89 -33.92 -2.87
CA GLN A 455 7.54 -32.60 -2.84
C GLN A 455 6.59 -31.50 -2.32
N LYS A 456 5.31 -31.54 -2.70
CA LYS A 456 4.30 -30.59 -2.19
C LYS A 456 4.09 -30.73 -0.69
N GLU A 457 3.95 -31.96 -0.18
CA GLU A 457 3.84 -32.20 1.26
C GLU A 457 5.11 -31.74 1.98
N LYS A 458 6.30 -31.98 1.42
CA LYS A 458 7.54 -31.51 2.04
C LYS A 458 7.65 -29.99 2.07
N LEU A 459 7.25 -29.30 1.00
CA LEU A 459 7.19 -27.84 0.97
C LEU A 459 6.21 -27.32 2.03
N LYS A 460 5.04 -27.93 2.14
CA LYS A 460 4.04 -27.58 3.15
C LYS A 460 4.56 -27.76 4.57
N GLU A 461 5.26 -28.85 4.87
CA GLU A 461 5.93 -29.05 6.17
C GLU A 461 6.92 -27.91 6.46
N LEU A 462 7.75 -27.53 5.49
CA LEU A 462 8.72 -26.44 5.65
C LEU A 462 8.02 -25.10 5.91
N VAL A 463 6.93 -24.81 5.19
CA VAL A 463 6.14 -23.59 5.38
C VAL A 463 5.43 -23.60 6.73
N GLN A 464 4.91 -24.75 7.18
CA GLN A 464 4.28 -24.88 8.49
C GLN A 464 5.26 -24.65 9.63
N ASP A 465 6.47 -25.20 9.52
CA ASP A 465 7.55 -25.00 10.48
C ASP A 465 8.00 -23.52 10.52
N TYR A 466 8.15 -22.92 9.35
CA TYR A 466 8.46 -21.50 9.21
C TYR A 466 7.36 -20.59 9.79
N CYS A 467 6.09 -20.95 9.60
CA CYS A 467 4.93 -20.23 10.12
C CYS A 467 4.45 -20.77 11.48
N ASN A 468 5.34 -21.37 12.28
CA ASN A 468 5.01 -21.83 13.62
C ASN A 468 5.01 -20.64 14.61
N PRO A 469 3.87 -20.32 15.25
CA PRO A 469 3.76 -19.14 16.11
C PRO A 469 4.66 -19.19 17.35
N ASN A 470 5.16 -20.37 17.73
CA ASN A 470 6.10 -20.53 18.84
C ASN A 470 7.53 -20.09 18.49
N HIS A 471 7.86 -19.97 17.20
CA HIS A 471 9.15 -19.45 16.74
C HIS A 471 9.21 -17.91 16.78
N PHE A 472 8.08 -17.25 17.02
CA PHE A 472 7.95 -15.80 17.04
C PHE A 472 7.62 -15.31 18.45
N ASN A 473 8.36 -14.31 18.91
CA ASN A 473 8.05 -13.61 20.14
C ASN A 473 7.11 -12.46 19.82
N GLY A 474 6.02 -12.39 20.58
CA GLY A 474 5.29 -11.16 20.79
C GLY A 474 3.78 -11.26 20.83
N ASN A 475 3.08 -10.18 20.48
CA ASN A 475 1.62 -10.15 20.49
C ASN A 475 1.09 -11.03 19.35
N LYS A 476 -0.23 -11.23 19.30
CA LYS A 476 -0.87 -12.03 18.23
C LYS A 476 -0.51 -11.53 16.82
N LEU A 477 -0.26 -10.23 16.68
CA LEU A 477 0.14 -9.57 15.44
C LEU A 477 1.65 -9.69 15.15
N ASP A 478 2.45 -10.33 15.99
CA ASP A 478 3.89 -10.53 15.71
C ASP A 478 4.18 -11.99 15.35
N LYS A 479 3.15 -12.83 15.45
CA LYS A 479 3.23 -14.27 15.22
C LYS A 479 2.82 -14.61 13.81
N ARG A 480 3.57 -15.51 13.20
CA ARG A 480 3.13 -16.22 12.00
C ARG A 480 2.41 -17.48 12.43
N ASP A 481 1.28 -17.73 11.82
CA ASP A 481 0.47 -18.89 12.12
C ASP A 481 -0.11 -19.40 10.81
N TYR A 482 0.38 -20.58 10.40
CA TYR A 482 -0.07 -21.24 9.17
C TYR A 482 -1.59 -21.45 9.16
N HIS A 483 -2.19 -21.86 10.28
CA HIS A 483 -3.63 -22.09 10.37
C HIS A 483 -4.41 -20.79 10.29
N ASN A 484 -3.93 -19.73 10.93
CA ASN A 484 -4.53 -18.41 10.79
C ASN A 484 -4.45 -17.91 9.34
N TRP A 485 -3.31 -18.06 8.68
CA TRP A 485 -3.15 -17.70 7.26
C TRP A 485 -4.08 -18.49 6.36
N LYS A 486 -4.19 -19.80 6.58
CA LYS A 486 -5.16 -20.65 5.86
C LYS A 486 -6.60 -20.22 6.10
N ASN A 487 -6.97 -19.90 7.34
CA ASN A 487 -8.31 -19.41 7.67
C ASN A 487 -8.63 -18.09 6.96
N GLN A 488 -7.65 -17.18 6.87
CA GLN A 488 -7.79 -15.93 6.12
C GLN A 488 -8.01 -16.20 4.63
N ALA A 489 -7.25 -17.12 4.03
CA ALA A 489 -7.42 -17.51 2.64
C ALA A 489 -8.79 -18.15 2.37
N GLN A 490 -9.27 -19.03 3.26
CA GLN A 490 -10.62 -19.61 3.18
C GLN A 490 -11.72 -18.54 3.28
N GLN A 491 -11.52 -17.51 4.07
CA GLN A 491 -12.47 -16.42 4.15
C GLN A 491 -12.50 -15.59 2.86
N ILE A 492 -11.35 -15.38 2.21
CA ILE A 492 -11.32 -14.77 0.89
C ILE A 492 -12.12 -15.63 -0.11
N PHE A 493 -11.99 -16.96 -0.07
CA PHE A 493 -12.78 -17.85 -0.94
C PHE A 493 -14.28 -17.70 -0.67
N SER A 494 -14.69 -17.64 0.61
CA SER A 494 -16.09 -17.43 1.00
C SER A 494 -16.63 -16.06 0.58
N LEU A 495 -15.79 -15.04 0.48
CA LEU A 495 -16.18 -13.74 -0.09
C LEU A 495 -16.30 -13.84 -1.62
N LEU A 496 -15.28 -14.37 -2.29
CA LEU A 496 -15.24 -14.49 -3.75
C LEU A 496 -16.35 -15.39 -4.30
N GLU A 497 -16.73 -16.46 -3.60
CA GLU A 497 -17.87 -17.33 -3.95
C GLU A 497 -19.19 -16.57 -4.12
N GLN A 498 -19.36 -15.47 -3.36
CA GLN A 498 -20.55 -14.63 -3.43
C GLN A 498 -20.53 -13.65 -4.61
N SER A 499 -19.44 -13.62 -5.37
CA SER A 499 -19.38 -12.90 -6.65
C SER A 499 -20.04 -13.70 -7.78
N VAL A 500 -20.29 -13.02 -8.89
CA VAL A 500 -20.75 -13.66 -10.13
C VAL A 500 -19.65 -14.48 -10.82
N PHE A 501 -18.38 -14.30 -10.44
CA PHE A 501 -17.24 -14.91 -11.12
C PHE A 501 -16.77 -16.22 -10.54
N PHE A 502 -17.05 -16.52 -9.27
CA PHE A 502 -16.42 -17.67 -8.60
C PHE A 502 -17.40 -18.55 -7.85
N GLU A 503 -17.11 -19.84 -7.84
CA GLU A 503 -17.65 -20.84 -6.93
C GLU A 503 -16.50 -21.47 -6.13
N THR A 504 -16.80 -22.17 -5.04
CA THR A 504 -15.76 -22.87 -4.26
C THR A 504 -16.25 -24.22 -3.76
N ASN A 505 -15.31 -25.15 -3.62
CA ASN A 505 -15.51 -26.39 -2.85
C ASN A 505 -14.74 -26.37 -1.52
N LYS A 506 -14.39 -25.18 -1.00
CA LYS A 506 -13.54 -24.89 0.18
C LYS A 506 -12.04 -25.07 0.00
N GLU A 507 -11.63 -26.00 -0.86
CA GLU A 507 -10.20 -26.23 -1.15
C GLU A 507 -9.76 -25.53 -2.44
N ARG A 508 -10.71 -25.28 -3.34
CA ARG A 508 -10.50 -24.66 -4.64
C ARG A 508 -11.42 -23.46 -4.82
N LEU A 509 -10.87 -22.40 -5.38
CA LEU A 509 -11.63 -21.34 -6.02
C LEU A 509 -11.78 -21.73 -7.50
N ILE A 510 -13.00 -21.74 -8.02
CA ILE A 510 -13.32 -22.21 -9.38
C ILE A 510 -14.02 -21.06 -10.11
N LEU A 511 -13.68 -20.86 -11.38
CA LEU A 511 -14.26 -19.80 -12.19
C LEU A 511 -15.67 -20.21 -12.66
N LYS A 512 -16.70 -19.48 -12.22
CA LYS A 512 -18.08 -19.61 -12.71
C LYS A 512 -18.15 -19.20 -14.19
N THR A 513 -19.09 -19.81 -14.90
CA THR A 513 -19.55 -19.24 -16.17
C THR A 513 -20.88 -18.55 -15.96
N LEU A 514 -21.00 -17.34 -16.53
CA LEU A 514 -22.20 -16.53 -16.45
C LEU A 514 -23.27 -17.11 -17.40
N ASN A 515 -23.83 -18.29 -17.16
CA ASN A 515 -24.82 -18.92 -18.03
C ASN A 515 -25.86 -19.74 -17.26
N GLU A 516 -27.10 -19.79 -17.77
CA GLU A 516 -28.24 -20.45 -17.11
C GLU A 516 -28.24 -21.99 -17.21
N GLU A 517 -27.50 -22.62 -18.13
CA GLU A 517 -27.48 -24.10 -18.27
C GLU A 517 -26.12 -24.71 -18.69
N ASN A 518 -25.77 -25.85 -18.09
CA ASN A 518 -24.44 -26.48 -18.09
C ASN A 518 -24.06 -27.20 -19.41
N LYS A 519 -22.96 -26.73 -20.03
CA LYS A 519 -22.00 -27.38 -20.98
C LYS A 519 -21.18 -26.34 -21.79
N GLN A 520 -21.37 -25.04 -21.54
CA GLN A 520 -20.69 -23.94 -22.25
C GLN A 520 -19.42 -23.40 -21.56
N ASN A 521 -18.90 -24.07 -20.52
CA ASN A 521 -17.84 -23.56 -19.65
C ASN A 521 -16.61 -23.07 -20.44
N ASP A 522 -16.14 -23.93 -21.35
CA ASP A 522 -15.04 -23.63 -22.26
C ASP A 522 -15.31 -22.43 -23.18
N LYS A 523 -16.56 -22.22 -23.63
CA LYS A 523 -16.87 -21.28 -24.72
C LYS A 523 -16.70 -19.82 -24.28
N LYS A 524 -17.11 -19.47 -23.06
CA LYS A 524 -16.94 -18.11 -22.51
C LYS A 524 -15.51 -17.82 -22.10
N LEU A 525 -14.80 -18.78 -21.50
CA LEU A 525 -13.36 -18.61 -21.24
C LEU A 525 -12.60 -18.41 -22.56
N LYS A 526 -12.85 -19.27 -23.55
CA LYS A 526 -12.26 -19.15 -24.90
C LYS A 526 -12.54 -17.79 -25.53
N ARG A 527 -13.69 -17.16 -25.24
CA ARG A 527 -13.98 -15.80 -25.69
C ARG A 527 -13.03 -14.77 -25.07
N SER A 528 -12.89 -14.74 -23.74
CA SER A 528 -11.99 -13.77 -23.10
C SER A 528 -10.53 -13.97 -23.55
N ILE A 529 -10.09 -15.23 -23.66
CA ILE A 529 -8.78 -15.57 -24.24
C ILE A 529 -8.67 -15.04 -25.67
N LYS A 530 -9.72 -15.20 -26.48
CA LYS A 530 -9.77 -14.71 -27.86
C LYS A 530 -9.71 -13.19 -27.95
N GLU A 531 -10.44 -12.45 -27.13
CA GLU A 531 -10.41 -10.98 -27.13
C GLU A 531 -9.03 -10.46 -26.69
N LYS A 532 -8.38 -11.09 -25.70
CA LYS A 532 -6.99 -10.76 -25.32
C LYS A 532 -6.00 -11.06 -26.45
N ALA A 533 -6.14 -12.19 -27.13
CA ALA A 533 -5.31 -12.51 -28.30
C ALA A 533 -5.54 -11.50 -29.44
N LEU A 534 -6.80 -11.11 -29.65
CA LEU A 534 -7.20 -10.13 -30.65
C LEU A 534 -6.62 -8.74 -30.37
N TYR A 535 -6.49 -8.35 -29.10
CA TYR A 535 -5.79 -7.12 -28.72
C TYR A 535 -4.36 -7.12 -29.29
N PHE A 536 -3.56 -8.14 -28.98
CA PHE A 536 -2.17 -8.22 -29.46
C PHE A 536 -2.08 -8.27 -30.99
N GLU A 537 -2.98 -8.99 -31.65
CA GLU A 537 -3.07 -9.04 -33.12
C GLU A 537 -3.37 -7.65 -33.72
N LYS A 538 -4.42 -6.97 -33.25
CA LYS A 538 -4.86 -5.67 -33.77
C LYS A 538 -3.84 -4.57 -33.50
N HIS A 539 -3.24 -4.60 -32.31
CA HIS A 539 -2.28 -3.60 -31.88
C HIS A 539 -0.87 -3.85 -32.42
N GLY A 540 -0.58 -5.05 -32.94
CA GLY A 540 0.77 -5.41 -33.39
C GLY A 540 1.80 -5.39 -32.25
N VAL A 541 1.35 -5.55 -31.01
CA VAL A 541 2.19 -5.54 -29.80
C VAL A 541 2.44 -6.97 -29.37
N LYS A 542 3.65 -7.26 -28.89
CA LYS A 542 4.01 -8.57 -28.34
C LYS A 542 3.91 -8.54 -26.83
N LYS A 543 3.61 -9.70 -26.21
CA LYS A 543 3.68 -9.83 -24.75
C LYS A 543 5.11 -9.54 -24.27
N GLU A 544 5.22 -8.63 -23.33
CA GLU A 544 6.47 -8.20 -22.68
C GLU A 544 6.40 -8.50 -21.18
N LYS A 545 7.53 -8.90 -20.61
CA LYS A 545 7.61 -9.19 -19.17
C LYS A 545 7.43 -7.89 -18.39
N GLY A 546 6.52 -7.89 -17.41
CA GLY A 546 6.22 -6.71 -16.61
C GLY A 546 5.12 -5.80 -17.19
N PHE A 547 4.44 -6.23 -18.26
CA PHE A 547 3.22 -5.58 -18.77
C PHE A 547 2.02 -6.51 -18.69
N GLU A 548 0.85 -5.95 -18.44
CA GLU A 548 -0.41 -6.64 -18.19
C GLU A 548 -1.57 -5.96 -18.95
N LEU A 549 -2.51 -6.77 -19.44
CA LEU A 549 -3.74 -6.24 -20.04
C LEU A 549 -4.68 -5.80 -18.92
N HIS A 550 -5.13 -4.55 -19.01
CA HIS A 550 -6.06 -3.93 -18.10
C HIS A 550 -7.40 -3.66 -18.78
N HIS A 551 -8.50 -4.04 -18.15
CA HIS A 551 -9.84 -3.60 -18.56
C HIS A 551 -10.07 -2.16 -18.09
N ILE A 552 -10.15 -1.22 -19.04
CA ILE A 552 -10.37 0.21 -18.77
C ILE A 552 -11.65 0.42 -17.95
N VAL A 553 -12.77 -0.13 -18.44
CA VAL A 553 -14.00 -0.26 -17.67
C VAL A 553 -14.05 -1.67 -17.08
N PRO A 554 -13.97 -1.84 -15.75
CA PRO A 554 -13.88 -3.15 -15.12
C PRO A 554 -15.12 -4.02 -15.33
N LEU A 555 -14.89 -5.31 -15.54
CA LEU A 555 -15.97 -6.30 -15.74
C LEU A 555 -16.96 -6.38 -14.58
N CYS A 556 -16.51 -6.12 -13.35
CA CYS A 556 -17.37 -6.13 -12.15
C CYS A 556 -18.44 -5.04 -12.17
N LEU A 557 -18.31 -4.04 -13.05
CA LEU A 557 -19.31 -2.99 -13.20
C LEU A 557 -20.45 -3.36 -14.16
N ALA A 558 -20.43 -4.54 -14.78
CA ALA A 558 -21.53 -4.97 -15.65
C ALA A 558 -22.87 -5.02 -14.89
N ARG A 559 -23.98 -4.75 -15.59
CA ARG A 559 -25.34 -4.84 -15.04
C ARG A 559 -26.11 -6.05 -15.57
N SER A 560 -25.66 -6.64 -16.67
CA SER A 560 -26.20 -7.86 -17.28
C SER A 560 -25.10 -8.71 -17.90
N VAL A 561 -25.45 -9.91 -18.40
CA VAL A 561 -24.51 -10.77 -19.13
C VAL A 561 -24.08 -10.12 -20.45
N GLU A 562 -25.00 -9.44 -21.13
CA GLU A 562 -24.74 -8.73 -22.39
C GLU A 562 -23.76 -7.58 -22.17
N GLU A 563 -23.93 -6.82 -21.08
CA GLU A 563 -23.00 -5.75 -20.74
C GLU A 563 -21.62 -6.32 -20.35
N PHE A 564 -21.58 -7.40 -19.58
CA PHE A 564 -20.31 -8.09 -19.27
C PHE A 564 -19.57 -8.49 -20.56
N ASP A 565 -20.30 -9.04 -21.52
CA ASP A 565 -19.80 -9.44 -22.82
C ASP A 565 -19.25 -8.26 -23.65
N LEU A 566 -19.81 -7.05 -23.50
CA LEU A 566 -19.30 -5.82 -24.09
C LEU A 566 -18.05 -5.31 -23.36
N LEU A 567 -17.99 -5.42 -22.04
CA LEU A 567 -16.82 -5.02 -21.27
C LEU A 567 -15.60 -5.93 -21.52
N ASP A 568 -15.79 -7.20 -21.90
CA ASP A 568 -14.69 -8.13 -22.19
C ASP A 568 -14.04 -7.93 -23.57
N LYS A 569 -14.51 -6.96 -24.37
CA LYS A 569 -14.00 -6.68 -25.71
C LYS A 569 -12.61 -6.06 -25.70
N TRP A 570 -11.81 -6.38 -26.73
CA TRP A 570 -10.43 -5.88 -26.85
C TRP A 570 -10.35 -4.34 -26.90
N GLU A 571 -11.39 -3.67 -27.41
CA GLU A 571 -11.46 -2.20 -27.44
C GLU A 571 -11.50 -1.57 -26.03
N ASN A 572 -11.92 -2.32 -25.02
CA ASN A 572 -11.92 -1.94 -23.59
C ASN A 572 -10.64 -2.39 -22.86
N LEU A 573 -9.64 -2.91 -23.57
CA LEU A 573 -8.36 -3.30 -23.00
C LEU A 573 -7.28 -2.26 -23.27
N ILE A 574 -6.33 -2.12 -22.36
CA ILE A 574 -5.08 -1.40 -22.58
C ILE A 574 -3.92 -2.21 -21.99
N TYR A 575 -2.81 -2.32 -22.72
CA TYR A 575 -1.62 -3.03 -22.25
C TYR A 575 -0.67 -2.05 -21.55
N ILE A 576 -0.52 -2.20 -20.24
CA ILE A 576 0.22 -1.26 -19.39
C ILE A 576 1.21 -2.00 -18.48
N ASP A 577 2.22 -1.31 -17.98
CA ASP A 577 3.16 -1.93 -17.05
C ASP A 577 2.48 -2.34 -15.73
N ALA A 578 2.98 -3.41 -15.11
CA ALA A 578 2.39 -4.05 -13.95
C ALA A 578 2.35 -3.15 -12.70
N PHE A 579 3.30 -2.20 -12.59
CA PHE A 579 3.30 -1.24 -11.48
C PHE A 579 2.11 -0.29 -11.60
N ASN A 580 1.90 0.24 -12.79
CA ASN A 580 0.76 1.10 -13.10
C ASN A 580 -0.57 0.35 -13.06
N HIS A 581 -0.60 -0.92 -13.49
CA HIS A 581 -1.76 -1.81 -13.32
C HIS A 581 -2.16 -1.92 -11.84
N ALA A 582 -1.19 -2.22 -10.95
CA ALA A 582 -1.44 -2.34 -9.51
C ALA A 582 -1.94 -1.02 -8.90
N LYS A 583 -1.42 0.13 -9.35
CA LYS A 583 -1.88 1.46 -8.93
C LYS A 583 -3.36 1.69 -9.25
N ILE A 584 -3.83 1.26 -10.42
CA ILE A 584 -5.26 1.36 -10.78
C ILE A 584 -6.12 0.51 -9.84
N SER A 585 -5.74 -0.75 -9.60
CA SER A 585 -6.48 -1.67 -8.71
C SER A 585 -6.64 -1.12 -7.28
N GLN A 586 -5.61 -0.43 -6.76
CA GLN A 586 -5.64 0.21 -5.44
C GLN A 586 -6.57 1.44 -5.38
N THR A 587 -6.93 2.03 -6.51
CA THR A 587 -7.83 3.20 -6.59
C THR A 587 -9.31 2.83 -6.64
N GLN A 588 -9.66 1.59 -6.27
CA GLN A 588 -11.02 1.02 -6.37
C GLN A 588 -11.55 1.01 -7.80
N ASN A 589 -10.66 0.88 -8.79
CA ASN A 589 -10.98 0.90 -10.22
C ASN A 589 -11.86 2.10 -10.63
N LYS A 590 -11.61 3.27 -10.04
CA LYS A 590 -12.39 4.49 -10.33
C LYS A 590 -11.97 5.17 -11.63
N HIS A 591 -10.73 4.96 -12.10
CA HIS A 591 -10.17 5.59 -13.29
C HIS A 591 -10.64 4.91 -14.57
N ILE A 592 -11.92 5.02 -14.88
CA ILE A 592 -12.58 4.29 -15.97
C ILE A 592 -12.73 5.09 -17.27
N CYS A 593 -12.39 6.38 -17.26
CA CYS A 593 -12.52 7.25 -18.42
C CYS A 593 -11.20 7.32 -19.20
N LEU A 594 -11.19 6.79 -20.42
CA LEU A 594 -10.03 6.84 -21.33
C LEU A 594 -9.97 8.16 -22.10
N TYR A 595 -8.78 8.77 -22.11
CA TYR A 595 -8.40 9.87 -23.00
C TYR A 595 -7.01 9.61 -23.58
N PHE A 596 -6.66 10.41 -24.58
CA PHE A 596 -5.31 10.46 -25.13
C PHE A 596 -4.86 11.92 -25.24
N GLU A 597 -3.65 12.19 -24.78
CA GLU A 597 -2.96 13.45 -25.03
C GLU A 597 -1.79 13.13 -25.95
N ASN A 598 -1.91 13.52 -27.23
CA ASN A 598 -1.03 13.05 -28.30
C ASN A 598 -0.99 11.51 -28.38
N CYS A 599 0.10 10.88 -27.95
CA CYS A 599 0.29 9.44 -27.88
C CYS A 599 0.13 8.87 -26.46
N ASP A 600 0.06 9.70 -25.43
CA ASP A 600 0.02 9.23 -24.06
C ASP A 600 -1.40 8.87 -23.64
N VAL A 601 -1.52 7.84 -22.80
CA VAL A 601 -2.80 7.35 -22.31
C VAL A 601 -3.12 8.07 -21.02
N ILE A 602 -4.37 8.52 -20.87
CA ILE A 602 -4.86 9.11 -19.64
C ILE A 602 -6.10 8.33 -19.19
N LEU A 603 -6.08 7.86 -17.94
CA LEU A 603 -7.24 7.26 -17.27
C LEU A 603 -7.70 8.17 -16.12
N SER A 604 -8.91 8.72 -16.23
CA SER A 604 -9.48 9.64 -15.23
C SER A 604 -10.65 9.03 -14.47
N LYS A 605 -10.90 9.53 -13.25
CA LYS A 605 -12.07 9.16 -12.43
C LYS A 605 -13.39 9.70 -12.97
N GLY A 606 -13.37 10.67 -13.88
CA GLY A 606 -14.59 11.31 -14.39
C GLY A 606 -14.49 11.77 -15.84
N LEU A 607 -15.61 12.30 -16.34
CA LEU A 607 -15.74 12.81 -17.71
C LEU A 607 -15.01 14.16 -17.95
N LYS A 608 -14.34 14.70 -16.93
CA LYS A 608 -13.52 15.91 -17.02
C LYS A 608 -12.06 15.57 -16.72
N GLU A 609 -11.16 15.90 -17.63
CA GLU A 609 -9.73 15.55 -17.63
C GLU A 609 -8.95 16.01 -16.37
N GLU A 610 -9.47 17.01 -15.63
CA GLU A 610 -8.78 17.69 -14.52
C GLU A 610 -8.99 17.05 -13.12
N GLN A 611 -9.83 16.02 -12.97
CA GLN A 611 -10.05 15.38 -11.66
C GLN A 611 -9.29 14.05 -11.58
N GLU A 612 -8.25 13.99 -10.72
CA GLU A 612 -7.49 12.78 -10.35
C GLU A 612 -7.29 11.80 -11.52
N SER A 613 -6.33 12.10 -12.41
CA SER A 613 -6.02 11.31 -13.60
C SER A 613 -4.69 10.57 -13.45
N LEU A 614 -4.60 9.39 -14.06
CA LEU A 614 -3.39 8.60 -14.21
C LEU A 614 -2.87 8.75 -15.64
N TYR A 615 -1.58 9.04 -15.78
CA TYR A 615 -0.91 9.28 -17.05
C TYR A 615 0.05 8.13 -17.33
N PHE A 616 0.02 7.61 -18.55
CA PHE A 616 0.88 6.52 -19.00
C PHE A 616 1.56 6.93 -20.30
N THR A 617 2.89 7.07 -20.23
CA THR A 617 3.71 7.43 -21.38
C THR A 617 3.68 6.31 -22.41
N TYR A 618 3.48 6.68 -23.68
CA TYR A 618 3.55 5.74 -24.80
C TYR A 618 4.90 5.03 -24.84
N ILE A 619 4.91 3.72 -25.12
CA ILE A 619 6.11 2.85 -25.18
C ILE A 619 6.74 2.57 -23.81
N GLU A 620 6.77 3.53 -22.89
CA GLU A 620 7.36 3.32 -21.56
C GLU A 620 6.41 2.59 -20.61
N ASN A 621 5.13 2.98 -20.59
CA ASN A 621 4.15 2.51 -19.61
C ASN A 621 2.87 1.97 -20.25
N ALA A 622 2.61 2.31 -21.51
CA ALA A 622 1.46 1.83 -22.26
C ALA A 622 1.85 1.45 -23.70
N LEU A 623 1.46 0.26 -24.12
CA LEU A 623 1.79 -0.31 -25.42
C LEU A 623 0.53 -0.58 -26.23
N TYR A 624 0.37 0.17 -27.33
CA TYR A 624 -0.79 0.04 -28.20
C TYR A 624 -0.48 0.59 -29.61
N LYS A 625 -1.38 0.37 -30.57
CA LYS A 625 -1.25 0.94 -31.93
C LYS A 625 -1.92 2.32 -32.00
N LEU A 626 -1.17 3.34 -32.38
CA LEU A 626 -1.65 4.73 -32.44
C LEU A 626 -2.91 4.89 -33.32
N ASP A 627 -3.00 4.18 -34.45
CA ASP A 627 -4.17 4.24 -35.33
C ASP A 627 -5.49 3.80 -34.66
N LEU A 628 -5.42 3.08 -33.54
CA LEU A 628 -6.59 2.55 -32.83
C LEU A 628 -7.09 3.47 -31.71
N GLN A 629 -6.43 4.60 -31.43
CA GLN A 629 -6.84 5.55 -30.38
C GLN A 629 -8.32 5.94 -30.50
N ASN A 630 -8.74 6.36 -31.69
CA ASN A 630 -10.13 6.80 -31.92
C ASN A 630 -11.13 5.65 -31.75
N THR A 631 -10.75 4.43 -32.14
CA THR A 631 -11.59 3.23 -31.98
C THR A 631 -11.79 2.91 -30.50
N MET A 632 -10.70 2.86 -29.73
CA MET A 632 -10.75 2.62 -28.29
C MET A 632 -11.49 3.73 -27.55
N LEU A 633 -11.17 5.00 -27.87
CA LEU A 633 -11.79 6.17 -27.25
C LEU A 633 -13.31 6.17 -27.48
N LYS A 634 -13.74 5.95 -28.73
CA LYS A 634 -15.16 5.90 -29.08
C LYS A 634 -15.86 4.75 -28.34
N TYR A 635 -15.28 3.54 -28.36
CA TYR A 635 -15.85 2.38 -27.71
C TYR A 635 -16.04 2.59 -26.21
N ASN A 636 -15.01 3.07 -25.51
CA ASN A 636 -15.05 3.31 -24.07
C ASN A 636 -16.01 4.46 -23.71
N LYS A 637 -16.11 5.50 -24.53
CA LYS A 637 -17.12 6.56 -24.35
C LYS A 637 -18.54 6.00 -24.50
N ASP A 638 -18.80 5.20 -25.53
CA ASP A 638 -20.12 4.59 -25.77
C ASP A 638 -20.51 3.64 -24.61
N LEU A 639 -19.56 2.85 -24.09
CA LEU A 639 -19.75 2.02 -22.89
C LEU A 639 -20.20 2.87 -21.68
N LEU A 640 -19.53 3.99 -21.40
CA LEU A 640 -19.85 4.84 -20.26
C LEU A 640 -21.14 5.66 -20.46
N HIS A 641 -21.42 6.12 -21.68
CA HIS A 641 -22.68 6.81 -21.99
C HIS A 641 -23.87 5.88 -21.77
N SER A 642 -23.79 4.62 -22.21
CA SER A 642 -24.83 3.61 -21.97
C SER A 642 -25.09 3.33 -20.48
N LYS A 643 -24.16 3.72 -19.60
CA LYS A 643 -24.28 3.56 -18.14
C LYS A 643 -24.96 4.73 -17.43
N ASN A 644 -24.81 5.94 -17.93
CA ASN A 644 -25.31 7.15 -17.26
C ASN A 644 -26.77 7.50 -17.62
N GLY A 645 -27.41 6.74 -18.50
CA GLY A 645 -28.76 7.02 -19.00
C GLY A 645 -28.72 7.91 -20.22
#